data_AF-A0A5A8AD84-F1
#
_entry.id   AF-A0A5A8AD84-F1
#
_cell.length_a   1.000
_cell.length_b   1.000
_cell.length_c   1.000
_cell.angle_alpha   90.00
_cell.angle_beta   90.00
_cell.angle_gamma   90.00
#
_symmetry.space_group_name_H-M   'P 1'
#
loop_
_entity.id
_entity.type
_entity.pdbx_description
1 polymer ?
#
loop_
_entity_poly.entity_id
_entity_poly.type
_entity_poly.pdbx_seq_one_letter_code
_entity_poly.pdbx_strand_id
1 'polypeptide(L)'
;MPQNTTQASMPTSSDSKGLNVRPDLLPESFFFLEKGNSFLQGTADKFGSSGSVFRTTSRINSYNGKIYTICQGQVFLQPCGTDTTKVNVILKPFSQPIKGLAIKYIIYRGLKRSDFFSGSNNVINGLGVTGFVDVIRKEFTALYNMLGISEPTFTAQFIGFPTGTSQSADDLIDDYFLKISKTQTTGNTTTETEPAKAFELPMIPRGTHLGTVNGSMGIDIVLNEGDYTIANDPNPFKLNLNFARNPDHVLNQASGANDFQKKLIRETATQFLDIAAFYGLHTQGKGKIHMSDHSVLQTVDQIAGQIASFATAQTTYLYIQGSRQRSYNFYGNHSFEGSTNNMKIGTAANNLSLQQFEQGWPVKELNAQPSLVIQLTTDNNDAAAMYVKQGVLHTDTDNEDYFIRGKNLLQEAGTGIDTNFTKPITFSLSRTSGNKAVASFIQLIYEGKTLQITSETPGANPGDPVVTTSYDLKDIDDVFGLINVSPQIESRKPEELAYVIDQNLLLIDFENKAGRKDIATITTKKVEDLIMKNDTESLERVTYETLLHNIRQSTGSFFESRSAYLDNSNGGTIIYSDKRNNFYQLAFPYYLQTEKYSGANGAQFTGVLLRMDNDTLPSKKILGITEDENNRIKTLISDKLLNNSKFYFKNELEDESAFYQSSEGIEYKKYFLAVLGENQEGKLTIAFPDTPVYVTTIDGLAVCSEEYAICLPIINNINTEPINLKIL
;
A
#
# COMPACT_ATOMS: atom_id res chain seq x y z
N MET A 1 7.52 22.08 2.14
CA MET A 1 6.42 21.56 1.27
C MET A 1 6.40 20.03 1.35
N PRO A 2 5.37 19.38 1.92
CA PRO A 2 5.13 17.96 1.65
C PRO A 2 4.71 17.85 0.18
N GLN A 3 5.62 17.38 -0.66
CA GLN A 3 5.35 17.05 -2.05
C GLN A 3 5.09 15.54 -2.12
N ASN A 4 4.03 15.15 -2.82
CA ASN A 4 3.72 13.75 -3.11
C ASN A 4 4.97 13.06 -3.64
N THR A 5 5.28 11.88 -3.12
CA THR A 5 6.33 11.04 -3.71
C THR A 5 5.94 10.78 -5.16
N THR A 6 6.72 11.27 -6.11
CA THR A 6 6.43 11.05 -7.52
C THR A 6 6.84 9.62 -7.86
N GLN A 7 5.88 8.70 -7.83
CA GLN A 7 6.05 7.43 -8.53
C GLN A 7 5.89 7.72 -10.02
N ALA A 8 6.99 8.05 -10.70
CA ALA A 8 6.96 8.13 -12.16
C ALA A 8 6.48 6.76 -12.70
N SER A 9 5.36 6.75 -13.41
CA SER A 9 4.89 5.58 -14.15
C SER A 9 6.05 5.02 -14.96
N MET A 10 6.28 3.71 -14.87
CA MET A 10 7.23 3.10 -15.76
C MET A 10 6.57 3.03 -17.14
N PRO A 11 7.12 3.67 -18.18
CA PRO A 11 6.64 3.46 -19.53
C PRO A 11 6.79 1.96 -19.84
N THR A 12 5.73 1.35 -20.39
CA THR A 12 5.77 -0.03 -20.85
C THR A 12 6.84 -0.16 -21.94
N SER A 13 7.69 -1.17 -21.84
CA SER A 13 8.50 -1.59 -22.98
C SER A 13 7.64 -2.46 -23.89
N SER A 14 7.67 -2.25 -25.20
CA SER A 14 7.07 -3.20 -26.14
C SER A 14 7.96 -4.44 -26.21
N ASP A 15 7.37 -5.63 -26.13
CA ASP A 15 8.07 -6.86 -26.50
C ASP A 15 8.40 -6.85 -28.01
N SER A 16 9.13 -7.88 -28.45
CA SER A 16 9.44 -8.08 -29.88
C SER A 16 8.21 -8.20 -30.80
N LYS A 17 7.00 -8.28 -30.24
CA LYS A 17 5.71 -8.37 -30.93
C LYS A 17 4.86 -7.10 -30.79
N GLY A 18 5.38 -6.03 -30.17
CA GLY A 18 4.66 -4.76 -30.02
C GLY A 18 3.68 -4.73 -28.83
N LEU A 19 3.72 -5.71 -27.94
CA LEU A 19 2.85 -5.78 -26.75
C LEU A 19 3.52 -5.09 -25.57
N ASN A 20 2.79 -4.24 -24.85
CA ASN A 20 3.24 -3.59 -23.62
C ASN A 20 3.55 -4.63 -22.54
N VAL A 21 4.81 -4.94 -22.22
CA VAL A 21 5.17 -5.83 -21.11
C VAL A 21 5.44 -5.07 -19.83
N ARG A 22 5.35 -5.74 -18.67
CA ARG A 22 5.84 -5.21 -17.40
C ARG A 22 7.25 -4.64 -17.60
N PRO A 23 7.47 -3.34 -17.34
CA PRO A 23 8.78 -2.74 -17.51
C PRO A 23 9.80 -3.38 -16.57
N ASP A 24 11.02 -3.57 -17.06
CA ASP A 24 12.15 -4.01 -16.25
C ASP A 24 12.28 -3.14 -15.00
N LEU A 25 12.61 -3.74 -13.87
CA LEU A 25 13.00 -2.97 -12.70
C LEU A 25 14.29 -2.20 -13.03
N LEU A 26 14.24 -0.90 -12.82
CA LEU A 26 15.38 0.01 -12.96
C LEU A 26 15.74 0.61 -11.58
N PRO A 27 16.11 -0.22 -10.59
CA PRO A 27 16.40 0.25 -9.25
C PRO A 27 17.71 1.05 -9.27
N GLU A 28 17.70 2.19 -8.61
CA GLU A 28 18.86 3.06 -8.51
C GLU A 28 18.98 3.62 -7.09
N SER A 29 20.03 3.19 -6.40
CA SER A 29 20.27 3.53 -5.00
C SER A 29 21.75 3.79 -4.71
N PHE A 30 22.05 4.20 -3.49
CA PHE A 30 23.40 4.33 -2.98
C PHE A 30 23.64 3.28 -1.89
N PHE A 31 24.85 2.72 -1.83
CA PHE A 31 25.22 1.81 -0.75
C PHE A 31 25.48 2.60 0.53
N PHE A 32 24.70 2.34 1.58
CA PHE A 32 24.68 3.21 2.76
C PHE A 32 25.94 3.20 3.61
N LEU A 33 26.83 2.20 3.45
CA LEU A 33 28.12 2.15 4.15
C LEU A 33 29.25 2.64 3.25
N GLU A 34 30.28 3.20 3.85
CA GLU A 34 31.49 3.61 3.17
C GLU A 34 32.21 2.41 2.53
N LYS A 35 32.50 2.50 1.24
CA LYS A 35 33.21 1.45 0.51
C LYS A 35 34.61 1.24 1.10
N GLY A 36 35.03 -0.02 1.20
CA GLY A 36 36.34 -0.41 1.71
C GLY A 36 36.38 -0.66 3.21
N ASN A 37 35.38 -0.19 3.96
CA ASN A 37 35.25 -0.51 5.38
C ASN A 37 34.60 -1.88 5.56
N SER A 38 35.22 -2.74 6.36
CA SER A 38 34.66 -4.04 6.72
C SER A 38 33.48 -3.86 7.67
N PHE A 39 32.42 -4.64 7.45
CA PHE A 39 31.33 -4.81 8.40
C PHE A 39 30.94 -6.28 8.49
N LEU A 40 30.23 -6.64 9.55
CA LEU A 40 29.67 -7.98 9.74
C LEU A 40 28.29 -7.86 10.39
N GLN A 41 27.35 -8.66 9.90
CA GLN A 41 26.08 -8.91 10.57
C GLN A 41 26.09 -10.32 11.18
N GLY A 42 25.83 -10.41 12.49
CA GLY A 42 25.65 -11.69 13.15
C GLY A 42 24.30 -12.32 12.79
N THR A 43 24.18 -13.64 12.90
CA THR A 43 22.91 -14.35 12.64
C THR A 43 21.77 -13.91 13.56
N ALA A 44 22.08 -13.49 14.80
CA ALA A 44 21.07 -12.97 15.73
C ALA A 44 20.62 -11.52 15.41
N ASP A 45 21.38 -10.82 14.56
CA ASP A 45 21.23 -9.41 14.20
C ASP A 45 20.59 -9.24 12.81
N LYS A 46 20.22 -10.35 12.15
CA LYS A 46 19.66 -10.35 10.81
C LYS A 46 18.16 -10.02 10.81
N PHE A 47 17.67 -9.44 9.72
CA PHE A 47 16.24 -9.40 9.47
C PHE A 47 15.64 -10.80 9.42
N GLY A 48 14.47 -10.99 10.04
CA GLY A 48 13.72 -12.24 9.94
C GLY A 48 13.26 -12.80 11.28
N SER A 49 12.74 -14.02 11.20
CA SER A 49 12.11 -14.74 12.30
C SER A 49 13.11 -15.35 13.28
N SER A 50 12.76 -15.33 14.55
CA SER A 50 13.43 -16.03 15.65
C SER A 50 12.37 -16.48 16.67
N GLY A 51 11.72 -17.60 16.38
CA GLY A 51 10.61 -18.12 17.18
C GLY A 51 9.42 -17.14 17.21
N SER A 52 9.02 -16.71 18.41
CA SER A 52 7.90 -15.79 18.63
C SER A 52 8.23 -14.32 18.38
N VAL A 53 9.44 -14.03 17.90
CA VAL A 53 9.93 -12.67 17.62
C VAL A 53 10.36 -12.57 16.15
N PHE A 54 10.14 -11.41 15.53
CA PHE A 54 10.61 -11.09 14.19
C PHE A 54 11.40 -9.80 14.22
N ARG A 55 12.67 -9.87 13.85
CA ARG A 55 13.57 -8.73 13.84
C ARG A 55 13.37 -7.95 12.55
N THR A 56 12.97 -6.68 12.66
CA THR A 56 12.81 -5.78 11.52
C THR A 56 14.10 -5.00 11.25
N THR A 57 14.86 -4.69 12.30
CA THR A 57 16.12 -3.96 12.18
C THR A 57 17.24 -4.89 11.79
N SER A 58 17.80 -4.66 10.60
CA SER A 58 19.09 -5.24 10.20
C SER A 58 20.21 -4.55 10.95
N ARG A 59 20.76 -5.24 11.95
CA ARG A 59 21.80 -4.68 12.79
C ARG A 59 23.19 -5.08 12.28
N ILE A 60 24.06 -4.08 12.19
CA ILE A 60 25.47 -4.25 11.82
C ILE A 60 26.30 -3.98 13.06
N ASN A 61 27.24 -4.88 13.34
CA ASN A 61 28.16 -4.75 14.47
C ASN A 61 29.57 -4.46 13.98
N SER A 62 30.38 -3.89 14.87
CA SER A 62 31.81 -3.64 14.66
C SER A 62 32.14 -2.81 13.41
N TYR A 63 31.24 -1.90 13.01
CA TYR A 63 31.45 -0.97 11.92
C TYR A 63 31.94 0.38 12.43
N ASN A 64 33.00 0.88 11.80
CA ASN A 64 33.55 2.21 12.03
C ASN A 64 33.67 2.90 10.67
N GLY A 65 32.90 3.96 10.45
CA GLY A 65 32.91 4.64 9.16
C GLY A 65 31.74 5.56 8.95
N LYS A 66 31.68 6.14 7.74
CA LYS A 66 30.61 7.04 7.32
C LYS A 66 29.37 6.27 6.89
N ILE A 67 28.21 6.91 7.08
CA ILE A 67 26.89 6.45 6.64
C ILE A 67 26.35 7.43 5.60
N TYR A 68 25.74 6.91 4.55
CA TYR A 68 25.25 7.66 3.40
C TYR A 68 23.76 7.44 3.16
N THR A 69 23.07 8.45 2.63
CA THR A 69 21.67 8.33 2.21
C THR A 69 21.52 7.39 1.01
N ILE A 70 20.64 6.39 1.13
CA ILE A 70 20.31 5.43 0.06
C ILE A 70 19.66 6.10 -1.15
N CYS A 71 18.79 7.08 -0.91
CA CYS A 71 18.07 7.83 -1.94
C CYS A 71 17.90 9.30 -1.51
N GLN A 72 17.41 10.13 -2.42
CA GLN A 72 16.99 11.49 -2.06
C GLN A 72 15.72 11.42 -1.20
N GLY A 73 15.66 12.23 -0.14
CA GLY A 73 14.49 12.27 0.73
C GLY A 73 14.54 13.33 1.81
N GLN A 74 13.40 13.53 2.48
CA GLN A 74 13.31 14.41 3.64
C GLN A 74 13.82 13.69 4.88
N VAL A 75 14.56 14.39 5.72
CA VAL A 75 15.23 13.80 6.89
C VAL A 75 14.70 14.38 8.20
N PHE A 76 14.35 13.50 9.13
CA PHE A 76 13.87 13.80 10.48
C PHE A 76 14.77 13.12 11.52
N LEU A 77 15.32 13.90 12.46
CA LEU A 77 16.21 13.37 13.50
C LEU A 77 15.45 13.07 14.79
N GLN A 78 15.75 11.92 15.40
CA GLN A 78 15.17 11.49 16.66
C GLN A 78 16.24 10.94 17.63
N PRO A 79 16.00 10.96 18.95
CA PRO A 79 16.85 10.28 19.91
C PRO A 79 17.02 8.78 19.61
N CYS A 80 18.12 8.18 20.08
CA CYS A 80 18.41 6.76 19.94
C CYS A 80 18.25 6.06 21.30
N GLY A 81 17.00 5.77 21.69
CA GLY A 81 16.65 5.20 22.97
C GLY A 81 17.14 6.08 24.12
N THR A 82 17.84 5.47 25.07
CA THR A 82 18.45 6.17 26.21
C THR A 82 19.90 6.62 25.93
N ASP A 83 20.47 6.30 24.76
CA ASP A 83 21.84 6.67 24.42
C ASP A 83 21.89 8.13 23.94
N THR A 84 22.33 9.02 24.83
CA THR A 84 22.43 10.46 24.56
C THR A 84 23.55 10.82 23.60
N THR A 85 24.43 9.88 23.26
CA THR A 85 25.54 10.09 22.31
C THR A 85 25.16 9.73 20.88
N LYS A 86 23.96 9.18 20.68
CA LYS A 86 23.48 8.71 19.38
C LYS A 86 22.15 9.33 18.98
N VAL A 87 21.89 9.34 17.69
CA VAL A 87 20.64 9.76 17.06
C VAL A 87 20.20 8.73 16.02
N ASN A 88 18.89 8.64 15.82
CA ASN A 88 18.30 7.94 14.69
C ASN A 88 17.92 8.98 13.62
N VAL A 89 18.13 8.61 12.36
CA VAL A 89 17.80 9.42 11.20
C VAL A 89 16.69 8.70 10.44
N ILE A 90 15.52 9.33 10.34
CA ILE A 90 14.39 8.84 9.57
C ILE A 90 14.37 9.58 8.24
N LEU A 91 14.45 8.85 7.13
CA LEU A 91 14.39 9.39 5.78
C LEU A 91 13.09 8.97 5.11
N LYS A 92 12.24 9.94 4.71
CA LYS A 92 11.08 9.70 3.82
C LYS A 92 11.54 9.90 2.37
N PRO A 93 11.55 8.86 1.52
CA PRO A 93 12.00 8.99 0.14
C PRO A 93 11.19 10.05 -0.63
N PHE A 94 11.88 10.96 -1.30
CA PHE A 94 11.28 11.86 -2.29
C PHE A 94 11.21 11.19 -3.65
N SER A 95 12.26 10.43 -4.00
CA SER A 95 12.31 9.56 -5.16
C SER A 95 12.48 8.12 -4.70
N GLN A 96 11.54 7.26 -5.11
CA GLN A 96 11.59 5.84 -4.77
C GLN A 96 12.83 5.18 -5.42
N PRO A 97 13.72 4.54 -4.64
CA PRO A 97 14.91 3.90 -5.20
C PRO A 97 14.60 2.65 -6.02
N ILE A 98 13.42 2.05 -5.82
CA ILE A 98 12.91 0.91 -6.57
C ILE A 98 11.49 1.23 -7.03
N LYS A 99 11.27 1.42 -8.34
CA LYS A 99 9.94 1.67 -8.88
C LYS A 99 9.06 0.42 -8.72
N GLY A 100 7.81 0.61 -8.29
CA GLY A 100 6.87 -0.49 -7.98
C GLY A 100 6.98 -1.05 -6.56
N LEU A 101 7.96 -0.60 -5.77
CA LEU A 101 8.07 -0.88 -4.35
C LEU A 101 7.98 0.44 -3.57
N ALA A 102 6.82 0.74 -3.01
CA ALA A 102 6.61 1.96 -2.26
C ALA A 102 7.29 1.85 -0.89
N ILE A 103 8.40 2.56 -0.69
CA ILE A 103 9.09 2.68 0.60
C ILE A 103 8.57 3.94 1.30
N LYS A 104 8.05 3.77 2.53
CA LYS A 104 7.58 4.86 3.37
C LYS A 104 8.74 5.54 4.08
N TYR A 105 9.58 4.77 4.76
CA TYR A 105 10.74 5.29 5.49
C TYR A 105 11.97 4.37 5.36
N ILE A 106 13.14 4.99 5.39
CA ILE A 106 14.42 4.33 5.65
C ILE A 106 14.94 4.90 6.98
N ILE A 107 15.12 4.04 7.98
CA ILE A 107 15.53 4.45 9.33
C ILE A 107 16.97 4.00 9.57
N TYR A 108 17.88 4.94 9.73
CA TYR A 108 19.27 4.70 10.13
C TYR A 108 19.37 4.86 11.64
N ARG A 109 19.71 3.80 12.36
CA ARG A 109 19.74 3.78 13.82
C ARG A 109 21.17 3.90 14.35
N GLY A 110 21.36 4.77 15.34
CA GLY A 110 22.59 4.81 16.13
C GLY A 110 23.76 5.58 15.53
N LEU A 111 23.50 6.65 14.78
CA LEU A 111 24.54 7.55 14.27
C LEU A 111 25.05 8.47 15.39
N LYS A 112 26.31 8.88 15.32
CA LYS A 112 26.93 9.70 16.36
C LYS A 112 26.30 11.10 16.41
N ARG A 113 25.72 11.46 17.55
CA ARG A 113 25.04 12.76 17.76
C ARG A 113 25.95 13.95 17.47
N SER A 114 27.22 13.86 17.89
CA SER A 114 28.19 14.95 17.74
C SER A 114 28.48 15.32 16.29
N ASP A 115 28.07 14.51 15.32
CA ASP A 115 28.27 14.81 13.90
C ASP A 115 27.20 15.78 13.39
N PHE A 116 26.07 15.90 14.09
CA PHE A 116 24.95 16.76 13.71
C PHE A 116 24.91 18.06 14.52
N PHE A 117 25.01 17.95 15.84
CA PHE A 117 24.89 19.08 16.76
C PHE A 117 25.62 18.81 18.07
N SER A 118 25.90 19.88 18.82
CA SER A 118 26.65 19.81 20.07
C SER A 118 26.21 20.88 21.09
N GLY A 119 26.77 20.79 22.31
CA GLY A 119 26.49 21.71 23.42
C GLY A 119 25.14 21.48 24.11
N SER A 120 24.89 22.25 25.16
CA SER A 120 23.66 22.16 25.97
C SER A 120 22.40 22.60 25.20
N ASN A 121 22.56 23.46 24.20
CA ASN A 121 21.46 24.02 23.40
C ASN A 121 21.25 23.28 22.07
N ASN A 122 21.95 22.17 21.84
CA ASN A 122 21.86 21.39 20.61
C ASN A 122 22.05 22.24 19.34
N VAL A 123 23.07 23.09 19.33
CA VAL A 123 23.36 23.95 18.17
C VAL A 123 23.89 23.07 17.05
N ILE A 124 23.34 23.23 15.84
CA ILE A 124 23.83 22.51 14.65
C ILE A 124 25.31 22.81 14.46
N ASN A 125 26.10 21.84 14.04
CA ASN A 125 27.53 22.06 13.82
C ASN A 125 27.81 23.03 12.65
N GLY A 126 29.07 23.46 12.54
CA GLY A 126 29.55 24.25 11.39
C GLY A 126 29.75 23.41 10.13
N LEU A 127 30.01 24.09 9.01
CA LEU A 127 30.34 23.44 7.73
C LEU A 127 31.59 22.53 7.85
N GLY A 128 31.65 21.48 7.04
CA GLY A 128 32.74 20.53 6.93
C GLY A 128 32.66 19.32 7.86
N VAL A 129 31.65 19.22 8.72
CA VAL A 129 31.49 18.09 9.66
C VAL A 129 30.88 16.87 8.95
N THR A 130 29.74 17.04 8.30
CA THR A 130 29.11 16.03 7.43
C THR A 130 28.49 16.69 6.22
N GLY A 131 28.27 15.91 5.15
CA GLY A 131 27.56 16.43 3.98
C GLY A 131 26.12 16.85 4.31
N PHE A 132 25.49 16.17 5.28
CA PHE A 132 24.18 16.58 5.79
C PHE A 132 24.21 17.97 6.42
N VAL A 133 25.15 18.23 7.34
CA VAL A 133 25.29 19.54 8.00
C VAL A 133 25.56 20.64 6.97
N ASP A 134 26.40 20.35 5.97
CA ASP A 134 26.71 21.28 4.89
C ASP A 134 25.47 21.70 4.09
N VAL A 135 24.63 20.73 3.72
CA VAL A 135 23.39 20.97 2.98
C VAL A 135 22.44 21.84 3.80
N ILE A 136 22.13 21.44 5.04
CA ILE A 136 21.11 22.14 5.84
C ILE A 136 21.57 23.54 6.26
N ARG A 137 22.86 23.75 6.54
CA ARG A 137 23.42 25.06 6.86
C ARG A 137 23.32 26.00 5.68
N LYS A 138 23.68 25.51 4.48
CA LYS A 138 23.58 26.28 3.24
C LYS A 138 22.14 26.69 2.96
N GLU A 139 21.18 25.78 3.10
CA GLU A 139 19.76 26.07 2.91
C GLU A 139 19.22 27.07 3.94
N PHE A 140 19.57 26.88 5.22
CA PHE A 140 19.15 27.77 6.31
C PHE A 140 19.66 29.19 6.10
N THR A 141 20.97 29.36 5.87
CA THR A 141 21.56 30.68 5.61
C THR A 141 21.00 31.31 4.33
N ALA A 142 20.76 30.53 3.27
CA ALA A 142 20.16 31.04 2.04
C ALA A 142 18.74 31.57 2.25
N LEU A 143 17.92 30.90 3.07
CA LEU A 143 16.57 31.35 3.42
C LEU A 143 16.59 32.71 4.13
N TYR A 144 17.39 32.86 5.19
CA TYR A 144 17.44 34.13 5.95
C TYR A 144 18.05 35.28 5.13
N ASN A 145 19.06 34.99 4.30
CA ASN A 145 19.58 35.97 3.34
C ASN A 145 18.53 36.43 2.33
N MET A 146 17.72 35.50 1.81
CA MET A 146 16.63 35.81 0.88
C MET A 146 15.55 36.69 1.54
N LEU A 147 15.24 36.42 2.81
CA LEU A 147 14.26 37.18 3.59
C LEU A 147 14.79 38.53 4.10
N GLY A 148 16.11 38.79 3.99
CA GLY A 148 16.72 40.04 4.44
C GLY A 148 16.69 40.26 5.95
N ILE A 149 16.60 39.18 6.73
CA ILE A 149 16.52 39.20 8.20
C ILE A 149 17.70 38.48 8.83
N SER A 150 18.01 38.79 10.09
CA SER A 150 19.11 38.16 10.82
C SER A 150 18.87 36.66 11.01
N GLU A 151 19.86 35.84 10.66
CA GLU A 151 19.84 34.40 10.91
C GLU A 151 19.77 34.12 12.43
N PRO A 152 18.73 33.41 12.91
CA PRO A 152 18.64 33.00 14.31
C PRO A 152 19.59 31.83 14.59
N THR A 153 19.74 31.47 15.86
CA THR A 153 20.55 30.30 16.23
C THR A 153 19.93 29.02 15.67
N PHE A 154 20.62 28.37 14.73
CA PHE A 154 20.18 27.10 14.15
C PHE A 154 20.42 25.93 15.12
N THR A 155 19.36 25.42 15.72
CA THR A 155 19.38 24.30 16.68
C THR A 155 18.77 23.03 16.09
N ALA A 156 19.00 21.89 16.74
CA ALA A 156 18.51 20.58 16.30
C ALA A 156 16.98 20.45 16.25
N GLN A 157 16.24 21.34 16.94
CA GLN A 157 14.77 21.37 16.88
C GLN A 157 14.25 21.66 15.46
N PHE A 158 15.01 22.44 14.67
CA PHE A 158 14.65 22.78 13.30
C PHE A 158 14.77 21.59 12.33
N ILE A 159 15.43 20.52 12.74
CA ILE A 159 15.51 19.24 12.01
C ILE A 159 14.77 18.12 12.76
N GLY A 160 13.89 18.53 13.69
CA GLY A 160 12.93 17.68 14.36
C GLY A 160 13.42 16.94 15.61
N PHE A 161 14.64 17.22 16.08
CA PHE A 161 15.11 16.66 17.34
C PHE A 161 14.39 17.31 18.54
N PRO A 162 13.83 16.54 19.50
CA PRO A 162 12.99 17.08 20.56
C PRO A 162 13.73 18.02 21.51
N THR A 163 12.98 18.99 22.03
CA THR A 163 13.41 19.95 23.06
C THR A 163 12.52 19.80 24.28
N GLY A 164 13.04 19.18 25.35
CA GLY A 164 12.23 18.86 26.53
C GLY A 164 11.13 17.85 26.20
N THR A 165 9.88 18.17 26.54
CA THR A 165 8.69 17.33 26.33
C THR A 165 7.87 17.72 25.10
N SER A 166 8.50 18.33 24.09
CA SER A 166 7.79 18.86 22.91
C SER A 166 7.24 17.79 21.96
N GLN A 167 7.57 16.51 22.13
CA GLN A 167 7.11 15.42 21.27
C GLN A 167 6.73 14.20 22.11
N SER A 168 5.52 13.66 21.92
CA SER A 168 5.10 12.42 22.58
C SER A 168 5.76 11.22 21.91
N ALA A 169 5.97 10.14 22.68
CA ALA A 169 6.40 8.87 22.10
C ALA A 169 5.31 8.22 21.23
N ASP A 170 4.05 8.58 21.46
CA ASP A 170 2.90 8.03 20.75
C ASP A 170 2.58 8.77 19.44
N ASP A 171 3.18 9.94 19.21
CA ASP A 171 2.99 10.70 17.97
C ASP A 171 3.41 9.86 16.76
N LEU A 172 2.61 9.89 15.69
CA LEU A 172 2.95 9.18 14.47
C LEU A 172 4.09 9.90 13.74
N ILE A 173 4.95 9.12 13.08
CA ILE A 173 6.03 9.70 12.26
C ILE A 173 5.45 10.59 11.14
N ASP A 174 4.32 10.18 10.56
CA ASP A 174 3.63 10.93 9.51
C ASP A 174 3.16 12.32 9.97
N ASP A 175 2.77 12.47 11.23
CA ASP A 175 2.32 13.75 11.79
C ASP A 175 3.41 14.84 11.72
N TYR A 176 4.67 14.47 11.50
CA TYR A 176 5.80 15.38 11.33
C TYR A 176 6.20 15.59 9.87
N PHE A 177 6.07 14.55 9.02
CA PHE A 177 6.39 14.64 7.59
C PHE A 177 5.28 15.27 6.74
N LEU A 178 4.02 15.05 7.13
CA LEU A 178 2.83 15.45 6.38
C LEU A 178 2.13 16.68 6.96
N LYS A 179 2.68 17.26 8.03
CA LYS A 179 2.13 18.46 8.66
C LYS A 179 1.94 19.62 7.70
N ILE A 180 0.98 20.46 8.04
CA ILE A 180 0.75 21.76 7.44
C ILE A 180 0.93 22.79 8.53
N SER A 181 1.82 23.75 8.29
CA SER A 181 2.03 24.85 9.22
C SER A 181 0.75 25.68 9.31
N LYS A 182 0.19 25.79 10.51
CA LYS A 182 -1.04 26.52 10.82
C LYS A 182 -0.67 27.68 11.72
N THR A 183 -0.94 28.90 11.28
CA THR A 183 -0.75 30.09 12.09
C THR A 183 -2.08 30.62 12.63
N GLN A 184 -2.06 31.10 13.87
CA GLN A 184 -3.17 31.80 14.49
C GLN A 184 -2.74 33.23 14.79
N THR A 185 -3.58 34.20 14.42
CA THR A 185 -3.36 35.61 14.76
C THR A 185 -4.24 35.99 15.94
N THR A 186 -3.61 36.36 17.05
CA THR A 186 -4.30 36.94 18.22
C THR A 186 -3.82 38.37 18.40
N GLY A 187 -4.71 39.35 18.17
CA GLY A 187 -4.33 40.77 18.13
C GLY A 187 -3.39 41.06 16.95
N ASN A 188 -2.19 41.57 17.23
CA ASN A 188 -1.16 41.89 16.22
C ASN A 188 -0.07 40.81 16.10
N THR A 189 -0.22 39.66 16.76
CA THR A 189 0.80 38.61 16.79
C THR A 189 0.29 37.36 16.09
N THR A 190 1.04 36.91 15.10
CA THR A 190 0.82 35.63 14.42
C THR A 190 1.78 34.60 14.98
N THR A 191 1.25 33.52 15.54
CA THR A 191 2.02 32.42 16.11
C THR A 191 1.66 31.11 15.42
N GLU A 192 2.63 30.19 15.33
CA GLU A 192 2.34 28.83 14.92
C GLU A 192 1.46 28.15 15.98
N THR A 193 0.38 27.51 15.53
CA THR A 193 -0.64 26.87 16.37
C THR A 193 -0.08 25.60 17.02
N GLU A 194 0.89 24.96 16.37
CA GLU A 194 1.59 23.77 16.84
C GLU A 194 3.11 24.02 16.96
N PRO A 195 3.57 24.78 17.98
CA PRO A 195 4.98 25.14 18.13
C PRO A 195 5.94 23.94 18.14
N ALA A 196 5.49 22.81 18.68
CA ALA A 196 6.22 21.54 18.70
C ALA A 196 6.57 21.00 17.30
N LYS A 197 5.77 21.37 16.30
CA LYS A 197 5.90 20.99 14.90
C LYS A 197 6.33 22.17 14.02
N ALA A 198 6.77 23.29 14.59
CA ALA A 198 7.14 24.51 13.86
C ALA A 198 8.55 24.41 13.20
N PHE A 199 8.73 23.53 12.22
CA PHE A 199 9.98 23.38 11.47
C PHE A 199 9.73 22.80 10.06
N GLU A 200 10.63 23.01 9.11
CA GLU A 200 10.57 22.34 7.80
C GLU A 200 11.69 21.28 7.74
N LEU A 201 11.34 20.06 7.37
CA LEU A 201 12.31 18.96 7.28
C LEU A 201 13.20 19.13 6.03
N PRO A 202 14.53 19.05 6.17
CA PRO A 202 15.46 19.27 5.06
C PRO A 202 15.38 18.16 4.02
N MET A 203 15.53 18.54 2.75
CA MET A 203 15.65 17.61 1.63
C MET A 203 17.11 17.26 1.39
N ILE A 204 17.46 15.98 1.51
CA ILE A 204 18.84 15.51 1.42
C ILE A 204 19.05 14.70 0.15
N PRO A 205 20.04 15.04 -0.70
CA PRO A 205 20.38 14.26 -1.89
C PRO A 205 20.82 12.83 -1.56
N ARG A 206 20.68 11.92 -2.53
CA ARG A 206 21.24 10.56 -2.49
C ARG A 206 22.77 10.61 -2.34
N GLY A 207 23.35 9.70 -1.57
CA GLY A 207 24.80 9.60 -1.38
C GLY A 207 25.39 10.71 -0.51
N THR A 208 24.56 11.48 0.19
CA THR A 208 25.02 12.48 1.16
C THR A 208 25.54 11.76 2.40
N HIS A 209 26.75 12.12 2.85
CA HIS A 209 27.29 11.67 4.13
C HIS A 209 26.42 12.22 5.27
N LEU A 210 25.65 11.34 5.92
CA LEU A 210 24.76 11.67 7.02
C LEU A 210 25.54 11.91 8.31
N GLY A 211 26.40 10.96 8.66
CA GLY A 211 27.23 10.98 9.86
C GLY A 211 28.02 9.68 9.99
N THR A 212 28.66 9.50 11.14
CA THR A 212 29.52 8.36 11.42
C THR A 212 28.93 7.42 12.47
N VAL A 213 29.43 6.19 12.46
CA VAL A 213 29.13 5.16 13.47
C VAL A 213 30.46 4.69 14.07
N ASN A 214 30.45 4.43 15.37
CA ASN A 214 31.50 3.69 16.07
C ASN A 214 30.86 2.52 16.81
N GLY A 215 31.10 1.30 16.32
CA GLY A 215 30.53 0.07 16.88
C GLY A 215 29.33 -0.43 16.10
N SER A 216 28.12 -0.27 16.64
CA SER A 216 26.90 -0.86 16.06
C SER A 216 25.92 0.18 15.52
N MET A 217 25.25 -0.18 14.43
CA MET A 217 24.12 0.55 13.87
C MET A 217 23.00 -0.39 13.45
N GLY A 218 21.81 0.16 13.21
CA GLY A 218 20.68 -0.56 12.64
C GLY A 218 20.18 0.12 11.37
N ILE A 219 19.51 -0.64 10.50
CA ILE A 219 18.75 -0.10 9.39
C ILE A 219 17.40 -0.83 9.26
N ASP A 220 16.33 -0.07 9.07
CA ASP A 220 15.02 -0.59 8.65
C ASP A 220 14.62 0.03 7.32
N ILE A 221 14.01 -0.77 6.46
CA ILE A 221 13.27 -0.31 5.29
C ILE A 221 11.79 -0.61 5.55
N VAL A 222 10.99 0.44 5.69
CA VAL A 222 9.55 0.37 5.96
C VAL A 222 8.79 0.62 4.66
N LEU A 223 7.92 -0.31 4.27
CA LEU A 223 7.07 -0.23 3.09
C LEU A 223 5.84 0.65 3.36
N ASN A 224 5.27 1.23 2.30
CA ASN A 224 4.11 2.11 2.39
C ASN A 224 2.81 1.32 2.19
N GLU A 225 1.91 1.41 3.16
CA GLU A 225 0.54 0.90 3.08
C GLU A 225 -0.48 2.03 2.83
N GLY A 226 -0.06 3.30 2.90
CA GLY A 226 -0.89 4.48 2.71
C GLY A 226 -0.57 5.62 3.67
N ASP A 227 -1.07 6.81 3.34
CA ASP A 227 -0.92 8.04 4.12
C ASP A 227 -2.27 8.42 4.78
N TYR A 228 -2.78 7.55 5.65
CA TYR A 228 -4.03 7.72 6.37
C TYR A 228 -3.97 7.10 7.77
N THR A 229 -4.94 7.44 8.62
CA THR A 229 -5.15 6.80 9.92
C THR A 229 -6.47 6.06 9.94
N ILE A 230 -6.51 4.99 10.73
CA ILE A 230 -7.71 4.18 10.95
C ILE A 230 -8.14 4.39 12.40
N ALA A 231 -9.39 4.83 12.59
CA ALA A 231 -9.95 4.93 13.93
C ALA A 231 -10.05 3.55 14.59
N ASN A 232 -9.69 3.46 15.87
CA ASN A 232 -9.74 2.23 16.69
C ASN A 232 -8.92 1.05 16.15
N ASP A 233 -7.84 1.28 15.38
CA ASP A 233 -7.04 0.18 14.84
C ASP A 233 -6.43 -0.69 15.96
N PRO A 234 -6.82 -1.98 16.04
CA PRO A 234 -6.51 -2.89 17.13
C PRO A 234 -5.09 -3.43 17.04
N ASN A 235 -4.35 -3.15 15.95
CA ASN A 235 -2.96 -3.54 15.84
C ASN A 235 -2.14 -2.82 16.93
N PRO A 236 -1.51 -3.55 17.86
CA PRO A 236 -0.69 -2.95 18.91
C PRO A 236 0.54 -2.22 18.37
N PHE A 237 0.99 -2.55 17.16
CA PHE A 237 2.11 -1.88 16.52
C PHE A 237 1.65 -0.62 15.77
N LYS A 238 2.39 0.47 15.94
CA LYS A 238 2.20 1.74 15.20
C LYS A 238 3.56 2.28 14.77
N LEU A 239 3.60 2.96 13.63
CA LEU A 239 4.77 3.72 13.15
C LEU A 239 4.86 5.09 13.87
N ASN A 240 5.09 5.04 15.18
CA ASN A 240 5.19 6.20 16.05
C ASN A 240 6.64 6.54 16.46
N LEU A 241 6.82 7.62 17.23
CA LEU A 241 8.14 8.02 17.70
C LEU A 241 8.77 7.02 18.67
N ASN A 242 7.99 6.23 19.41
CA ASN A 242 8.52 5.13 20.24
C ASN A 242 9.28 4.11 19.36
N PHE A 243 8.66 3.68 18.26
CA PHE A 243 9.32 2.85 17.25
C PHE A 243 10.54 3.55 16.62
N ALA A 244 10.39 4.82 16.21
CA ALA A 244 11.45 5.57 15.54
C ALA A 244 12.69 5.79 16.43
N ARG A 245 12.49 5.95 17.75
CA ARG A 245 13.55 6.23 18.72
C ARG A 245 14.33 4.98 19.14
N ASN A 246 13.76 3.79 19.01
CA ASN A 246 14.46 2.58 19.48
C ASN A 246 15.82 2.37 18.78
N PRO A 247 16.88 1.93 19.48
CA PRO A 247 18.17 1.61 18.84
C PRO A 247 18.09 0.34 18.00
N ASP A 248 17.11 -0.51 18.28
CA ASP A 248 16.86 -1.80 17.69
C ASP A 248 15.36 -2.13 17.78
N HIS A 249 14.78 -2.72 16.75
CA HIS A 249 13.36 -3.08 16.74
C HIS A 249 13.12 -4.54 16.38
N VAL A 250 12.25 -5.16 17.18
CA VAL A 250 11.74 -6.50 17.00
C VAL A 250 10.23 -6.52 17.26
N LEU A 251 9.48 -7.17 16.39
CA LEU A 251 8.08 -7.49 16.60
C LEU A 251 8.00 -8.69 17.55
N ASN A 252 7.24 -8.56 18.61
CA ASN A 252 7.06 -9.63 19.60
C ASN A 252 5.59 -9.99 19.72
N GLN A 253 5.25 -11.24 19.41
CA GLN A 253 3.87 -11.71 19.51
C GLN A 253 3.32 -11.59 20.93
N ALA A 254 4.17 -11.67 21.97
CA ALA A 254 3.74 -11.51 23.36
C ALA A 254 3.16 -10.11 23.69
N SER A 255 3.40 -9.11 22.84
CA SER A 255 2.81 -7.77 23.00
C SER A 255 1.32 -7.72 22.65
N GLY A 256 0.76 -8.74 21.98
CA GLY A 256 -0.67 -8.83 21.68
C GLY A 256 -1.45 -9.45 22.85
N ALA A 257 -2.52 -8.80 23.28
CA ALA A 257 -3.33 -9.24 24.41
C ALA A 257 -4.17 -10.49 24.10
N ASN A 258 -4.55 -10.69 22.83
CA ASN A 258 -5.33 -11.83 22.36
C ASN A 258 -4.77 -12.40 21.05
N ASP A 259 -5.27 -13.55 20.60
CA ASP A 259 -4.73 -14.26 19.44
C ASP A 259 -4.90 -13.49 18.12
N PHE A 260 -5.94 -12.66 18.02
CA PHE A 260 -6.13 -11.77 16.87
C PHE A 260 -5.06 -10.67 16.84
N GLN A 261 -4.81 -9.99 17.94
CA GLN A 261 -3.71 -9.01 18.03
C GLN A 261 -2.34 -9.64 17.78
N LYS A 262 -2.11 -10.89 18.23
CA LYS A 262 -0.90 -11.65 17.88
C LYS A 262 -0.81 -11.89 16.37
N LYS A 263 -1.92 -12.22 15.70
CA LYS A 263 -1.98 -12.32 14.23
C LYS A 263 -1.62 -10.97 13.59
N LEU A 264 -2.20 -9.86 14.05
CA LEU A 264 -1.91 -8.52 13.51
C LEU A 264 -0.44 -8.10 13.68
N ILE A 265 0.18 -8.41 14.83
CA ILE A 265 1.63 -8.19 15.03
C ILE A 265 2.44 -9.01 14.03
N ARG A 266 2.01 -10.24 13.69
CA ARG A 266 2.66 -11.04 12.66
C ARG A 266 2.51 -10.42 11.27
N GLU A 267 1.32 -9.93 10.93
CA GLU A 267 1.07 -9.23 9.66
C GLU A 267 1.99 -8.04 9.46
N THR A 268 2.30 -7.30 10.53
CA THR A 268 3.23 -6.16 10.48
C THR A 268 4.62 -6.54 9.95
N ALA A 269 5.07 -7.80 10.03
CA ALA A 269 6.35 -8.21 9.45
C ALA A 269 6.42 -7.97 7.92
N THR A 270 5.27 -7.97 7.24
CA THR A 270 5.16 -7.69 5.80
C THR A 270 5.40 -6.23 5.43
N GLN A 271 5.36 -5.32 6.42
CA GLN A 271 5.64 -3.88 6.26
C GLN A 271 7.12 -3.56 6.19
N PHE A 272 7.99 -4.57 6.33
CA PHE A 272 9.44 -4.36 6.37
C PHE A 272 10.17 -5.19 5.30
N LEU A 273 11.28 -4.65 4.83
CA LEU A 273 12.16 -5.30 3.86
C LEU A 273 13.59 -5.40 4.40
N ASP A 274 14.20 -6.57 4.23
CA ASP A 274 15.61 -6.78 4.52
C ASP A 274 16.52 -5.93 3.63
N ILE A 275 17.56 -5.33 4.22
CA ILE A 275 18.50 -4.47 3.49
C ILE A 275 19.31 -5.26 2.45
N ALA A 276 19.65 -6.52 2.73
CA ALA A 276 20.36 -7.37 1.77
C ALA A 276 19.45 -7.71 0.57
N ALA A 277 18.19 -8.05 0.84
CA ALA A 277 17.20 -8.29 -0.22
C ALA A 277 16.91 -7.03 -1.04
N PHE A 278 16.82 -5.85 -0.41
CA PHE A 278 16.68 -4.56 -1.10
C PHE A 278 17.80 -4.32 -2.12
N TYR A 279 19.06 -4.52 -1.73
CA TYR A 279 20.17 -4.42 -2.67
C TYR A 279 20.18 -5.56 -3.69
N GLY A 280 19.77 -6.77 -3.28
CA GLY A 280 19.61 -7.92 -4.17
C GLY A 280 18.61 -7.70 -5.30
N LEU A 281 17.55 -6.89 -5.09
CA LEU A 281 16.62 -6.47 -6.15
C LEU A 281 17.33 -5.74 -7.31
N HIS A 282 18.51 -5.15 -7.09
CA HIS A 282 19.30 -4.52 -8.15
C HIS A 282 19.89 -5.53 -9.15
N THR A 283 19.84 -6.82 -8.85
CA THR A 283 20.21 -7.89 -9.80
C THR A 283 19.08 -8.27 -10.76
N GLN A 284 17.83 -7.84 -10.47
CA GLN A 284 16.66 -8.11 -11.30
C GLN A 284 16.50 -6.94 -12.28
N GLY A 285 17.07 -7.03 -13.48
CA GLY A 285 17.01 -5.98 -14.50
C GLY A 285 18.28 -5.13 -14.57
N LYS A 286 18.15 -3.83 -14.87
CA LYS A 286 19.29 -2.93 -15.12
C LYS A 286 19.58 -2.03 -13.91
N GLY A 287 19.71 -2.65 -12.74
CA GLY A 287 19.94 -1.94 -11.47
C GLY A 287 21.31 -1.25 -11.37
N LYS A 288 21.37 -0.22 -10.53
CA LYS A 288 22.60 0.53 -10.22
C LYS A 288 22.72 0.81 -8.73
N ILE A 289 23.86 0.43 -8.14
CA ILE A 289 24.22 0.82 -6.78
C ILE A 289 25.43 1.75 -6.86
N HIS A 290 25.24 3.01 -6.46
CA HIS A 290 26.30 4.01 -6.37
C HIS A 290 27.08 3.85 -5.06
N MET A 291 28.39 4.03 -5.12
CA MET A 291 29.31 3.86 -3.99
C MET A 291 29.98 5.18 -3.60
N SER A 292 30.55 5.24 -2.38
CA SER A 292 31.24 6.42 -1.85
C SER A 292 32.52 6.83 -2.58
N ASP A 293 33.09 5.95 -3.39
CA ASP A 293 34.24 6.24 -4.26
C ASP A 293 33.83 6.62 -5.69
N HIS A 294 32.54 6.90 -5.92
CA HIS A 294 31.93 7.19 -7.23
C HIS A 294 31.87 6.00 -8.20
N SER A 295 32.23 4.79 -7.76
CA SER A 295 31.97 3.59 -8.56
C SER A 295 30.48 3.22 -8.57
N VAL A 296 30.05 2.52 -9.61
CA VAL A 296 28.67 2.03 -9.77
C VAL A 296 28.70 0.53 -9.98
N LEU A 297 27.99 -0.22 -9.13
CA LEU A 297 27.82 -1.67 -9.25
C LEU A 297 26.60 -1.98 -10.11
N GLN A 298 26.76 -2.88 -11.09
CA GLN A 298 25.69 -3.23 -12.03
C GLN A 298 25.61 -4.74 -12.33
N THR A 299 26.66 -5.50 -12.06
CA THR A 299 26.65 -6.96 -12.31
C THR A 299 26.22 -7.73 -11.06
N VAL A 300 25.66 -8.93 -11.26
CA VAL A 300 25.25 -9.82 -10.16
C VAL A 300 26.40 -10.10 -9.21
N ASP A 301 27.60 -10.40 -9.73
CA ASP A 301 28.80 -10.69 -8.92
C ASP A 301 29.24 -9.48 -8.09
N GLN A 302 29.21 -8.27 -8.66
CA GLN A 302 29.56 -7.05 -7.95
C GLN A 302 28.58 -6.77 -6.79
N ILE A 303 27.29 -6.86 -7.06
CA ILE A 303 26.24 -6.60 -6.08
C ILE A 303 26.28 -7.65 -4.97
N ALA A 304 26.38 -8.94 -5.33
CA ALA A 304 26.50 -10.03 -4.37
C ALA A 304 27.74 -9.90 -3.49
N GLY A 305 28.88 -9.51 -4.08
CA GLY A 305 30.11 -9.24 -3.34
C GLY A 305 29.96 -8.10 -2.33
N GLN A 306 29.24 -7.03 -2.70
CA GLN A 306 29.01 -5.88 -1.82
C GLN A 306 28.13 -6.21 -0.61
N ILE A 307 27.16 -7.12 -0.76
CA ILE A 307 26.25 -7.52 0.33
C ILE A 307 26.71 -8.78 1.07
N ALA A 308 27.85 -9.38 0.72
CA ALA A 308 28.29 -10.68 1.24
C ALA A 308 28.47 -10.74 2.78
N SER A 309 28.69 -9.59 3.43
CA SER A 309 28.83 -9.48 4.89
C SER A 309 27.51 -9.47 5.66
N PHE A 310 26.36 -9.41 4.98
CA PHE A 310 25.06 -9.62 5.61
C PHE A 310 24.82 -11.11 5.84
N ALA A 311 24.24 -11.46 7.00
CA ALA A 311 23.89 -12.85 7.30
C ALA A 311 22.79 -13.40 6.37
N THR A 312 22.06 -12.49 5.72
CA THR A 312 20.96 -12.77 4.78
C THR A 312 21.35 -12.61 3.32
N ALA A 313 22.66 -12.49 3.02
CA ALA A 313 23.17 -12.25 1.66
C ALA A 313 22.74 -13.29 0.61
N GLN A 314 22.31 -14.48 1.04
CA GLN A 314 21.82 -15.57 0.20
C GLN A 314 20.38 -15.99 0.54
N THR A 315 19.64 -15.15 1.28
CA THR A 315 18.26 -15.44 1.69
C THR A 315 17.26 -14.90 0.68
N THR A 316 16.38 -15.78 0.21
CA THR A 316 15.18 -15.39 -0.53
C THR A 316 14.00 -15.29 0.43
N TYR A 317 13.31 -14.17 0.43
CA TYR A 317 12.08 -13.98 1.21
C TYR A 317 10.87 -14.15 0.29
N LEU A 318 9.91 -14.97 0.71
CA LEU A 318 8.64 -15.18 0.03
C LEU A 318 7.50 -14.63 0.89
N TYR A 319 6.75 -13.68 0.35
CA TYR A 319 5.49 -13.19 0.88
C TYR A 319 4.36 -13.50 -0.11
N ILE A 320 3.25 -14.02 0.40
CA ILE A 320 2.04 -14.29 -0.35
C ILE A 320 0.91 -13.57 0.35
N GLN A 321 0.36 -12.55 -0.30
CA GLN A 321 -0.88 -11.90 0.07
C GLN A 321 -2.04 -12.76 -0.43
N GLY A 322 -2.98 -13.09 0.45
CA GLY A 322 -4.25 -13.73 0.14
C GLY A 322 -5.40 -12.75 0.22
N SER A 323 -6.58 -13.31 0.50
CA SER A 323 -7.85 -12.58 0.55
C SER A 323 -7.82 -11.40 1.51
N ARG A 324 -8.53 -10.32 1.14
CA ARG A 324 -8.70 -9.12 1.97
C ARG A 324 -7.40 -8.43 2.36
N GLN A 325 -6.39 -8.50 1.50
CA GLN A 325 -5.05 -7.92 1.68
C GLN A 325 -4.32 -8.44 2.95
N ARG A 326 -4.72 -9.62 3.45
CA ARG A 326 -4.04 -10.32 4.54
C ARG A 326 -3.05 -11.34 3.99
N SER A 327 -2.20 -11.90 4.85
CA SER A 327 -1.33 -13.02 4.48
C SER A 327 -2.11 -14.25 4.02
N TYR A 328 -1.47 -15.08 3.20
CA TYR A 328 -2.03 -16.22 2.47
C TYR A 328 -3.05 -17.07 3.24
N ASN A 329 -2.81 -17.40 4.51
CA ASN A 329 -3.71 -18.27 5.28
C ASN A 329 -4.19 -17.60 6.57
N PHE A 330 -4.28 -16.27 6.58
CA PHE A 330 -4.71 -15.49 7.75
C PHE A 330 -6.07 -15.95 8.30
N TYR A 331 -7.02 -16.25 7.40
CA TYR A 331 -8.37 -16.73 7.70
C TYR A 331 -8.49 -18.26 7.80
N GLY A 332 -7.40 -19.01 7.56
CA GLY A 332 -7.38 -20.46 7.68
C GLY A 332 -8.00 -21.26 6.51
N ASN A 333 -8.51 -20.59 5.48
CA ASN A 333 -9.19 -21.20 4.32
C ASN A 333 -8.26 -22.03 3.40
N HIS A 334 -6.94 -21.87 3.51
CA HIS A 334 -5.97 -22.60 2.69
C HIS A 334 -5.44 -23.89 3.34
N SER A 335 -5.79 -24.17 4.59
CA SER A 335 -5.34 -25.39 5.27
C SER A 335 -6.17 -26.60 4.82
N PHE A 336 -5.56 -27.78 4.80
CA PHE A 336 -6.31 -29.03 4.63
C PHE A 336 -7.02 -29.41 5.93
N GLU A 337 -8.14 -30.11 5.82
CA GLU A 337 -8.81 -30.65 7.00
C GLU A 337 -7.84 -31.55 7.80
N GLY A 338 -7.67 -31.27 9.09
CA GLY A 338 -6.76 -32.01 9.96
C GLY A 338 -5.25 -31.74 9.76
N SER A 339 -4.85 -30.75 8.96
CA SER A 339 -3.44 -30.42 8.70
C SER A 339 -3.18 -28.92 8.66
N THR A 340 -2.05 -28.47 9.23
CA THR A 340 -1.61 -27.07 9.13
C THR A 340 -0.82 -26.77 7.85
N ASN A 341 -0.46 -27.81 7.08
CA ASN A 341 0.21 -27.61 5.80
C ASN A 341 -0.76 -27.06 4.75
N ASN A 342 -0.26 -26.13 3.94
CA ASN A 342 -1.07 -25.36 2.98
C ASN A 342 -0.30 -24.97 1.71
N MET A 343 0.92 -25.49 1.51
CA MET A 343 1.66 -25.30 0.26
C MET A 343 2.60 -26.48 0.00
N LYS A 344 2.97 -26.70 -1.27
CA LYS A 344 4.15 -27.49 -1.61
C LYS A 344 5.28 -26.57 -2.07
N ILE A 345 6.50 -26.83 -1.62
CA ILE A 345 7.67 -26.00 -1.92
C ILE A 345 8.93 -26.85 -2.14
N GLY A 346 9.79 -26.41 -3.05
CA GLY A 346 11.06 -27.06 -3.35
C GLY A 346 11.90 -26.28 -4.38
N THR A 347 12.93 -26.93 -4.91
CA THR A 347 13.84 -26.35 -5.92
C THR A 347 13.53 -26.79 -7.35
N ALA A 348 12.67 -27.80 -7.52
CA ALA A 348 12.24 -28.33 -8.80
C ALA A 348 10.82 -28.91 -8.68
N ALA A 349 10.08 -28.93 -9.78
CA ALA A 349 8.68 -29.40 -9.83
C ALA A 349 8.50 -30.86 -9.38
N ASN A 350 9.53 -31.70 -9.53
CA ASN A 350 9.54 -33.10 -9.11
C ASN A 350 10.07 -33.32 -7.68
N ASN A 351 10.47 -32.26 -6.97
CA ASN A 351 11.03 -32.32 -5.62
C ASN A 351 10.32 -31.32 -4.69
N LEU A 352 8.99 -31.42 -4.67
CA LEU A 352 8.16 -30.55 -3.84
C LEU A 352 7.80 -31.25 -2.54
N SER A 353 7.97 -30.54 -1.43
CA SER A 353 7.61 -31.01 -0.08
C SER A 353 6.41 -30.24 0.44
N LEU A 354 5.45 -30.96 1.04
CA LEU A 354 4.31 -30.35 1.70
C LEU A 354 4.75 -29.63 2.97
N GLN A 355 4.40 -28.35 3.12
CA GLN A 355 4.80 -27.52 4.24
C GLN A 355 3.68 -26.54 4.63
N GLN A 356 3.80 -26.00 5.84
CA GLN A 356 3.10 -24.80 6.26
C GLN A 356 3.85 -23.56 5.78
N PHE A 357 3.16 -22.63 5.10
CA PHE A 357 3.72 -21.35 4.68
C PHE A 357 4.02 -20.47 5.91
N GLU A 358 2.99 -20.25 6.73
CA GLU A 358 3.03 -19.36 7.91
C GLU A 358 3.43 -20.15 9.16
N GLN A 359 4.65 -20.67 9.21
CA GLN A 359 5.19 -21.36 10.39
C GLN A 359 5.54 -20.36 11.52
N GLY A 360 4.61 -19.44 11.82
CA GLY A 360 4.75 -18.41 12.85
C GLY A 360 4.88 -16.98 12.34
N TRP A 361 5.19 -16.75 11.06
CA TRP A 361 5.28 -15.42 10.44
C TRP A 361 4.86 -15.47 8.96
N PRO A 362 4.29 -14.40 8.39
CA PRO A 362 3.79 -14.36 7.00
C PRO A 362 4.89 -14.13 5.96
N VAL A 363 6.16 -14.07 6.37
CA VAL A 363 7.32 -13.92 5.49
C VAL A 363 8.21 -15.16 5.63
N LYS A 364 8.27 -16.00 4.59
CA LYS A 364 9.02 -17.25 4.61
C LYS A 364 10.46 -17.03 4.14
N GLU A 365 11.42 -17.43 4.98
CA GLU A 365 12.85 -17.33 4.70
C GLU A 365 13.39 -18.61 4.03
N LEU A 366 14.02 -18.45 2.87
CA LEU A 366 14.59 -19.54 2.08
C LEU A 366 16.09 -19.30 1.92
N ASN A 367 16.88 -19.93 2.78
CA ASN A 367 18.32 -19.73 2.81
C ASN A 367 19.03 -20.52 1.69
N ALA A 368 19.88 -19.83 0.92
CA ALA A 368 20.79 -20.39 -0.08
C ALA A 368 20.13 -21.34 -1.10
N GLN A 369 18.89 -21.06 -1.48
CA GLN A 369 18.18 -21.85 -2.49
C GLN A 369 18.55 -21.36 -3.91
N PRO A 370 18.95 -22.27 -4.82
CA PRO A 370 19.35 -21.88 -6.19
C PRO A 370 18.16 -21.56 -7.10
N SER A 371 16.96 -22.03 -6.73
CA SER A 371 15.70 -21.88 -7.43
C SER A 371 14.55 -22.03 -6.44
N LEU A 372 13.36 -21.57 -6.82
CA LEU A 372 12.15 -21.74 -6.02
C LEU A 372 11.03 -22.25 -6.91
N VAL A 373 10.39 -23.34 -6.49
CA VAL A 373 9.15 -23.86 -7.06
C VAL A 373 8.11 -23.99 -5.97
N ILE A 374 6.91 -23.48 -6.22
CA ILE A 374 5.77 -23.57 -5.29
C ILE A 374 4.54 -24.16 -5.97
N GLN A 375 3.70 -24.82 -5.17
CA GLN A 375 2.29 -25.05 -5.49
C GLN A 375 1.46 -24.59 -4.30
N LEU A 376 0.39 -23.85 -4.59
CA LEU A 376 -0.52 -23.30 -3.59
C LEU A 376 -1.82 -24.11 -3.58
N THR A 377 -2.51 -24.14 -2.45
CA THR A 377 -3.80 -24.83 -2.37
C THR A 377 -4.89 -24.05 -3.10
N THR A 378 -5.74 -24.79 -3.80
CA THR A 378 -6.89 -24.27 -4.54
C THR A 378 -8.10 -25.18 -4.37
N ASP A 379 -9.29 -24.64 -4.56
CA ASP A 379 -10.55 -25.38 -4.74
C ASP A 379 -10.90 -25.55 -6.24
N ASN A 380 -9.98 -25.15 -7.12
CA ASN A 380 -10.09 -25.23 -8.56
C ASN A 380 -11.28 -24.42 -9.13
N ASN A 381 -11.65 -23.32 -8.45
CA ASN A 381 -12.63 -22.37 -8.97
C ASN A 381 -12.09 -21.60 -10.20
N ASP A 382 -12.99 -21.12 -11.05
CA ASP A 382 -12.65 -20.46 -12.32
C ASP A 382 -12.13 -19.02 -12.16
N ALA A 383 -12.43 -18.36 -11.04
CA ALA A 383 -11.89 -17.06 -10.64
C ALA A 383 -10.48 -17.17 -10.03
N ALA A 384 -9.95 -18.38 -9.82
CA ALA A 384 -8.66 -18.58 -9.18
C ALA A 384 -7.53 -17.93 -9.99
N ALA A 385 -6.77 -17.06 -9.34
CA ALA A 385 -5.75 -16.28 -10.00
C ALA A 385 -4.60 -15.87 -9.06
N MET A 386 -3.46 -15.58 -9.70
CA MET A 386 -2.27 -15.10 -9.04
C MET A 386 -1.65 -13.95 -9.82
N TYR A 387 -1.10 -12.97 -9.11
CA TYR A 387 -0.24 -11.94 -9.66
C TYR A 387 1.10 -11.91 -8.95
N VAL A 388 2.19 -11.94 -9.72
CA VAL A 388 3.55 -11.80 -9.18
C VAL A 388 3.93 -10.32 -9.10
N LYS A 389 3.64 -9.70 -7.96
CA LYS A 389 3.98 -8.28 -7.71
C LYS A 389 5.49 -8.06 -7.73
N GLN A 390 6.28 -8.92 -7.11
CA GLN A 390 7.74 -8.86 -7.12
C GLN A 390 8.33 -10.27 -7.32
N GLY A 391 9.38 -10.37 -8.14
CA GLY A 391 10.04 -11.63 -8.47
C GLY A 391 10.12 -11.87 -9.97
N VAL A 392 10.96 -12.82 -10.38
CA VAL A 392 11.17 -13.17 -11.79
C VAL A 392 10.68 -14.59 -12.00
N LEU A 393 9.71 -14.78 -12.90
CA LEU A 393 9.22 -16.10 -13.28
C LEU A 393 10.26 -16.81 -14.15
N HIS A 394 10.37 -18.13 -13.99
CA HIS A 394 11.13 -18.96 -14.91
C HIS A 394 10.41 -19.07 -16.26
N THR A 395 11.16 -19.31 -17.33
CA THR A 395 10.62 -19.42 -18.70
C THR A 395 9.60 -20.55 -18.85
N ASP A 396 9.66 -21.54 -17.96
CA ASP A 396 8.79 -22.72 -17.97
C ASP A 396 7.48 -22.48 -17.18
N THR A 397 7.33 -21.32 -16.54
CA THR A 397 6.08 -20.96 -15.86
C THR A 397 5.18 -20.19 -16.82
N ASP A 398 4.13 -20.85 -17.30
CA ASP A 398 3.11 -20.23 -18.14
C ASP A 398 2.47 -19.05 -17.41
N ASN A 399 2.46 -17.88 -18.05
CA ASN A 399 1.91 -16.66 -17.49
C ASN A 399 1.45 -15.70 -18.60
N GLU A 400 0.61 -14.75 -18.21
CA GLU A 400 0.10 -13.65 -19.02
C GLU A 400 0.65 -12.32 -18.47
N ASP A 401 1.97 -12.12 -18.60
CA ASP A 401 2.67 -10.95 -18.02
C ASP A 401 2.55 -10.90 -16.50
N TYR A 402 3.06 -11.95 -15.85
CA TYR A 402 3.05 -12.14 -14.40
C TYR A 402 1.66 -12.37 -13.77
N PHE A 403 0.58 -12.35 -14.57
CA PHE A 403 -0.70 -12.97 -14.19
C PHE A 403 -0.69 -14.46 -14.50
N ILE A 404 -1.12 -15.28 -13.55
CA ILE A 404 -1.21 -16.74 -13.70
C ILE A 404 -2.62 -17.16 -13.25
N ARG A 405 -3.46 -17.61 -14.19
CA ARG A 405 -4.88 -17.93 -13.97
C ARG A 405 -5.37 -19.04 -14.90
N GLY A 406 -6.56 -19.57 -14.63
CA GLY A 406 -7.20 -20.58 -15.47
C GLY A 406 -6.24 -21.74 -15.79
N LYS A 407 -6.10 -22.11 -17.06
CA LYS A 407 -5.20 -23.20 -17.48
C LYS A 407 -3.71 -22.97 -17.14
N ASN A 408 -3.26 -21.74 -16.91
CA ASN A 408 -1.86 -21.47 -16.54
C ASN A 408 -1.62 -21.72 -15.04
N LEU A 409 -2.69 -21.64 -14.23
CA LEU A 409 -2.63 -21.83 -12.77
C LEU A 409 -3.14 -23.21 -12.33
N LEU A 410 -4.25 -23.65 -12.89
CA LEU A 410 -5.03 -24.80 -12.43
C LEU A 410 -4.56 -26.10 -13.09
N GLN A 411 -4.66 -27.20 -12.36
CA GLN A 411 -4.31 -28.53 -12.85
C GLN A 411 -5.55 -29.25 -13.37
N GLU A 412 -5.48 -29.84 -14.56
CA GLU A 412 -6.53 -30.73 -15.06
C GLU A 412 -6.42 -32.11 -14.41
N ALA A 413 -7.56 -32.75 -14.12
CA ALA A 413 -7.58 -34.06 -13.49
C ALA A 413 -6.85 -35.10 -14.37
N GLY A 414 -5.97 -35.90 -13.75
CA GLY A 414 -5.18 -36.91 -14.45
C GLY A 414 -4.45 -37.86 -13.48
N THR A 415 -3.80 -38.88 -14.03
CA THR A 415 -3.09 -39.88 -13.20
C THR A 415 -1.93 -39.22 -12.45
N GLY A 416 -1.95 -39.27 -11.11
CA GLY A 416 -0.91 -38.69 -10.27
C GLY A 416 -0.97 -37.16 -10.11
N ILE A 417 -2.03 -36.51 -10.59
CA ILE A 417 -2.25 -35.07 -10.44
C ILE A 417 -3.15 -34.82 -9.22
N ASP A 418 -2.70 -33.91 -8.35
CA ASP A 418 -3.41 -33.50 -7.15
C ASP A 418 -4.07 -32.14 -7.37
N THR A 419 -5.34 -32.14 -7.77
CA THR A 419 -6.11 -30.93 -8.12
C THR A 419 -6.41 -30.01 -6.93
N ASN A 420 -6.05 -30.41 -5.71
CA ASN A 420 -6.09 -29.51 -4.56
C ASN A 420 -4.96 -28.47 -4.55
N PHE A 421 -4.05 -28.56 -5.52
CA PHE A 421 -2.95 -27.64 -5.71
C PHE A 421 -2.97 -27.00 -7.10
N THR A 422 -2.34 -25.84 -7.23
CA THR A 422 -2.01 -25.23 -8.51
C THR A 422 -0.97 -26.04 -9.28
N LYS A 423 -0.79 -25.75 -10.56
CA LYS A 423 0.42 -26.14 -11.30
C LYS A 423 1.67 -25.62 -10.57
N PRO A 424 2.82 -26.30 -10.71
CA PRO A 424 4.10 -25.79 -10.20
C PRO A 424 4.44 -24.42 -10.80
N ILE A 425 4.62 -23.43 -9.93
CA ILE A 425 5.05 -22.08 -10.29
C ILE A 425 6.55 -21.99 -9.98
N THR A 426 7.37 -21.80 -11.01
CA THR A 426 8.83 -21.75 -10.90
C THR A 426 9.33 -20.31 -11.01
N PHE A 427 10.22 -19.92 -10.10
CA PHE A 427 10.88 -18.62 -10.07
C PHE A 427 12.37 -18.75 -10.39
N SER A 428 12.88 -17.77 -11.14
CA SER A 428 14.30 -17.58 -11.40
C SER A 428 14.93 -16.74 -10.31
N LEU A 429 15.95 -17.28 -9.64
CA LEU A 429 16.73 -16.57 -8.64
C LEU A 429 18.10 -16.15 -9.22
N SER A 430 18.51 -14.92 -8.95
CA SER A 430 19.82 -14.40 -9.36
C SER A 430 20.94 -15.18 -8.68
N ARG A 431 21.97 -15.53 -9.46
CA ARG A 431 23.12 -16.29 -8.98
C ARG A 431 24.42 -15.66 -9.48
N THR A 432 25.44 -15.73 -8.63
CA THR A 432 26.81 -15.36 -9.00
C THR A 432 27.40 -16.35 -10.01
N SER A 433 28.49 -15.98 -10.66
CA SER A 433 29.29 -16.89 -11.50
C SER A 433 29.78 -18.14 -10.74
N GLY A 434 29.94 -18.03 -9.41
CA GLY A 434 30.21 -19.15 -8.50
C GLY A 434 28.97 -19.94 -8.06
N ASN A 435 27.81 -19.75 -8.70
CA ASN A 435 26.55 -20.42 -8.41
C ASN A 435 26.01 -20.20 -6.98
N LYS A 436 26.36 -19.08 -6.33
CA LYS A 436 25.77 -18.69 -5.05
C LYS A 436 24.52 -17.85 -5.28
N ALA A 437 23.46 -18.15 -4.54
CA ALA A 437 22.24 -17.33 -4.55
C ALA A 437 22.54 -15.92 -4.07
N VAL A 438 21.83 -14.94 -4.62
CA VAL A 438 21.83 -13.56 -4.12
C VAL A 438 20.53 -13.31 -3.38
N ALA A 439 20.59 -12.57 -2.28
CA ALA A 439 19.41 -12.18 -1.51
C ALA A 439 18.30 -11.66 -2.43
N SER A 440 17.06 -12.06 -2.20
CA SER A 440 15.95 -11.67 -3.06
C SER A 440 14.63 -11.59 -2.30
N PHE A 441 13.66 -10.90 -2.89
CA PHE A 441 12.32 -10.77 -2.36
C PHE A 441 11.31 -11.14 -3.45
N ILE A 442 10.37 -12.02 -3.12
CA ILE A 442 9.27 -12.44 -3.97
C ILE A 442 7.97 -12.10 -3.23
N GLN A 443 7.10 -11.36 -3.91
CA GLN A 443 5.80 -10.95 -3.40
C GLN A 443 4.71 -11.36 -4.39
N LEU A 444 3.75 -12.14 -3.92
CA LEU A 444 2.63 -12.65 -4.69
C LEU A 444 1.32 -12.12 -4.12
N ILE A 445 0.32 -11.97 -4.99
CA ILE A 445 -1.09 -11.83 -4.62
C ILE A 445 -1.78 -13.06 -5.17
N TYR A 446 -2.52 -13.78 -4.35
CA TYR A 446 -3.11 -15.06 -4.72
C TYR A 446 -4.51 -15.23 -4.14
N GLU A 447 -5.49 -15.39 -5.03
CA GLU A 447 -6.87 -15.75 -4.71
C GLU A 447 -7.14 -17.12 -5.33
N GLY A 448 -6.99 -18.18 -4.54
CA GLY A 448 -7.08 -19.56 -5.05
C GLY A 448 -8.19 -20.42 -4.48
N LYS A 449 -8.80 -19.96 -3.39
CA LYS A 449 -9.92 -20.62 -2.71
C LYS A 449 -10.97 -19.59 -2.36
N THR A 450 -12.24 -19.92 -2.58
CA THR A 450 -13.36 -19.08 -2.18
C THR A 450 -13.35 -18.88 -0.67
N LEU A 451 -13.45 -17.63 -0.25
CA LEU A 451 -13.58 -17.27 1.17
C LEU A 451 -15.05 -17.25 1.55
N GLN A 452 -15.43 -18.11 2.49
CA GLN A 452 -16.79 -18.17 3.00
C GLN A 452 -16.96 -17.35 4.27
N ILE A 453 -18.05 -16.59 4.32
CA ILE A 453 -18.45 -15.80 5.48
C ILE A 453 -19.65 -16.46 6.13
N THR A 454 -19.51 -16.83 7.39
CA THR A 454 -20.58 -17.47 8.14
C THR A 454 -21.29 -16.44 9.00
N SER A 455 -22.62 -16.33 8.85
CA SER A 455 -23.48 -15.52 9.71
C SER A 455 -24.37 -16.42 10.55
N GLU A 456 -24.42 -16.12 11.85
CA GLU A 456 -25.24 -16.81 12.82
C GLU A 456 -26.39 -15.91 13.24
N THR A 457 -27.63 -16.37 13.04
CA THR A 457 -28.83 -15.68 13.50
C THR A 457 -29.52 -16.52 14.57
N PRO A 458 -30.02 -15.91 15.67
CA PRO A 458 -30.81 -16.63 16.65
C PRO A 458 -31.98 -17.34 15.96
N GLY A 459 -32.28 -18.57 16.38
CA GLY A 459 -33.47 -19.26 15.90
C GLY A 459 -34.74 -18.44 16.19
N ALA A 460 -35.79 -18.66 15.40
CA ALA A 460 -36.99 -17.84 15.42
C ALA A 460 -37.65 -17.72 16.80
N ASN A 461 -37.43 -18.70 17.69
CA ASN A 461 -37.94 -18.70 19.06
C ASN A 461 -36.82 -18.91 20.10
N PRO A 462 -37.00 -18.43 21.35
CA PRO A 462 -36.06 -18.71 22.45
C PRO A 462 -35.87 -20.23 22.66
N GLY A 463 -34.64 -20.72 22.47
CA GLY A 463 -34.28 -22.14 22.58
C GLY A 463 -34.12 -22.88 21.25
N ASP A 464 -34.50 -22.25 20.13
CA ASP A 464 -34.21 -22.77 18.79
C ASP A 464 -32.70 -22.73 18.50
N PRO A 465 -32.16 -23.69 17.72
CA PRO A 465 -30.77 -23.66 17.29
C PRO A 465 -30.50 -22.41 16.45
N VAL A 466 -29.28 -21.91 16.56
CA VAL A 466 -28.77 -20.83 15.72
C VAL A 466 -28.84 -21.26 14.25
N VAL A 467 -29.39 -20.39 13.40
CA VAL A 467 -29.37 -20.59 11.95
C VAL A 467 -28.06 -20.04 11.41
N THR A 468 -27.29 -20.93 10.80
CA THR A 468 -26.00 -20.62 10.19
C THR A 468 -26.17 -20.47 8.69
N THR A 469 -25.92 -19.27 8.17
CA THR A 469 -25.92 -18.97 6.73
C THR A 469 -24.50 -18.73 6.26
N SER A 470 -24.11 -19.34 5.13
CA SER A 470 -22.79 -19.14 4.51
C SER A 470 -22.93 -18.29 3.25
N TYR A 471 -22.05 -17.30 3.10
CA TYR A 471 -21.97 -16.42 1.93
C TYR A 471 -20.59 -16.53 1.31
N ASP A 472 -20.52 -16.75 -0.01
CA ASP A 472 -19.25 -16.67 -0.73
C ASP A 472 -18.88 -15.20 -0.96
N LEU A 473 -17.64 -14.83 -0.66
CA LEU A 473 -17.15 -13.47 -0.87
C LEU A 473 -17.04 -13.16 -2.37
N LYS A 474 -17.72 -12.10 -2.82
CA LYS A 474 -17.64 -11.61 -4.21
C LYS A 474 -16.51 -10.59 -4.34
N ASP A 475 -15.94 -10.43 -5.55
CA ASP A 475 -14.92 -9.42 -5.82
C ASP A 475 -15.32 -8.01 -5.33
N ILE A 476 -16.55 -7.59 -5.63
CA ILE A 476 -17.03 -6.24 -5.27
C ILE A 476 -17.13 -6.02 -3.76
N ASP A 477 -17.32 -7.08 -2.97
CA ASP A 477 -17.43 -7.05 -1.51
C ASP A 477 -16.07 -6.78 -0.83
N ASP A 478 -14.97 -6.88 -1.58
CA ASP A 478 -13.61 -6.68 -1.07
C ASP A 478 -12.83 -5.55 -1.78
N VAL A 479 -13.49 -4.82 -2.68
CA VAL A 479 -12.90 -3.69 -3.44
C VAL A 479 -12.87 -2.41 -2.60
N PHE A 480 -14.03 -1.97 -2.10
CA PHE A 480 -14.17 -0.63 -1.52
C PHE A 480 -13.93 -0.65 -0.01
N GLY A 481 -12.68 -0.38 0.39
CA GLY A 481 -12.28 -0.12 1.78
C GLY A 481 -12.21 1.36 2.13
N LEU A 482 -11.38 1.72 3.12
CA LEU A 482 -11.11 3.10 3.54
C LEU A 482 -12.31 3.86 4.15
N ILE A 483 -13.33 3.14 4.61
CA ILE A 483 -14.61 3.73 5.04
C ILE A 483 -14.43 4.70 6.21
N ASN A 484 -13.76 4.22 7.27
CA ASN A 484 -13.54 4.92 8.53
C ASN A 484 -12.12 5.49 8.67
N VAL A 485 -11.46 5.80 7.55
CA VAL A 485 -10.12 6.38 7.56
C VAL A 485 -10.16 7.89 7.44
N SER A 486 -9.16 8.54 8.04
CA SER A 486 -8.92 9.97 7.93
C SER A 486 -7.60 10.23 7.19
N PRO A 487 -7.57 11.18 6.24
CA PRO A 487 -6.34 11.56 5.54
C PRO A 487 -5.33 12.14 6.53
N GLN A 488 -4.06 11.79 6.34
CA GLN A 488 -2.95 12.45 7.04
C GLN A 488 -2.51 13.75 6.34
N ILE A 489 -2.84 13.90 5.07
CA ILE A 489 -2.63 15.13 4.30
C ILE A 489 -3.90 15.95 4.38
N GLU A 490 -3.84 17.09 5.06
CA GLU A 490 -4.96 18.01 5.18
C GLU A 490 -5.05 18.96 3.97
N SER A 491 -6.23 19.51 3.71
CA SER A 491 -6.43 20.58 2.72
C SER A 491 -5.88 21.91 3.24
N ARG A 492 -5.11 22.64 2.42
CA ARG A 492 -4.56 23.96 2.80
C ARG A 492 -5.53 25.10 2.59
N LYS A 493 -6.47 24.92 1.66
CA LYS A 493 -7.47 25.92 1.28
C LYS A 493 -8.82 25.24 1.04
N PRO A 494 -9.93 26.00 1.09
CA PRO A 494 -11.26 25.45 0.84
C PRO A 494 -11.43 24.80 -0.55
N GLU A 495 -10.64 25.21 -1.54
CA GLU A 495 -10.69 24.67 -2.91
C GLU A 495 -9.87 23.37 -3.10
N GLU A 496 -9.23 22.87 -2.04
CA GLU A 496 -8.46 21.64 -2.07
C GLU A 496 -9.28 20.47 -1.51
N LEU A 497 -9.45 19.42 -2.30
CA LEU A 497 -10.08 18.18 -1.85
C LEU A 497 -9.00 17.16 -1.45
N ALA A 498 -8.97 16.79 -0.17
CA ALA A 498 -8.11 15.73 0.31
C ALA A 498 -8.61 14.36 -0.17
N TYR A 499 -7.69 13.48 -0.49
CA TYR A 499 -8.00 12.10 -0.87
C TYR A 499 -6.99 11.13 -0.28
N VAL A 500 -7.45 9.91 -0.04
CA VAL A 500 -6.65 8.81 0.49
C VAL A 500 -6.61 7.67 -0.51
N ILE A 501 -5.48 6.97 -0.55
CA ILE A 501 -5.25 5.80 -1.41
C ILE A 501 -4.68 4.69 -0.54
N ASP A 502 -5.25 3.49 -0.65
CA ASP A 502 -4.64 2.26 -0.15
C ASP A 502 -3.51 1.84 -1.08
N GLN A 503 -2.30 1.61 -0.56
CA GLN A 503 -1.16 1.20 -1.39
C GLN A 503 -1.07 -0.32 -1.58
N ASN A 504 -1.92 -1.09 -0.89
CA ASN A 504 -1.99 -2.54 -1.06
C ASN A 504 -2.84 -2.89 -2.29
N LEU A 505 -2.25 -3.66 -3.21
CA LEU A 505 -2.93 -4.10 -4.42
C LEU A 505 -3.97 -5.17 -4.10
N LEU A 506 -5.09 -5.13 -4.82
CA LEU A 506 -6.13 -6.16 -4.87
C LEU A 506 -6.14 -6.79 -6.26
N LEU A 507 -6.52 -8.06 -6.33
CA LEU A 507 -6.75 -8.77 -7.58
C LEU A 507 -8.26 -8.82 -7.82
N ILE A 508 -8.73 -8.31 -8.96
CA ILE A 508 -10.16 -8.26 -9.28
C ILE A 508 -10.42 -8.62 -10.74
N ASP A 509 -11.64 -9.06 -11.01
CA ASP A 509 -12.12 -9.32 -12.35
C ASP A 509 -13.01 -8.20 -12.91
N PHE A 510 -12.95 -8.07 -14.23
CA PHE A 510 -13.80 -7.23 -15.07
C PHE A 510 -14.46 -8.07 -16.15
N GLU A 511 -15.76 -7.90 -16.38
CA GLU A 511 -16.41 -8.55 -17.52
C GLU A 511 -16.00 -7.88 -18.84
N ASN A 512 -15.74 -8.68 -19.87
CA ASN A 512 -15.39 -8.19 -21.20
C ASN A 512 -16.51 -8.42 -22.22
N LYS A 513 -16.37 -7.81 -23.42
CA LYS A 513 -17.40 -7.87 -24.49
C LYS A 513 -17.71 -9.29 -24.97
N ALA A 514 -16.85 -10.27 -24.69
CA ALA A 514 -17.03 -11.67 -25.06
C ALA A 514 -17.66 -12.51 -23.92
N GLY A 515 -18.08 -11.89 -22.81
CA GLY A 515 -18.61 -12.57 -21.63
C GLY A 515 -17.56 -13.35 -20.83
N ARG A 516 -16.26 -13.05 -21.03
CA ARG A 516 -15.16 -13.61 -20.22
C ARG A 516 -14.71 -12.58 -19.19
N LYS A 517 -13.94 -13.03 -18.20
CA LYS A 517 -13.35 -12.16 -17.18
C LYS A 517 -11.92 -11.74 -17.55
N ASP A 518 -11.71 -10.45 -17.66
CA ASP A 518 -10.39 -9.81 -17.67
C ASP A 518 -9.93 -9.63 -16.22
N ILE A 519 -8.64 -9.78 -15.96
CA ILE A 519 -8.08 -9.70 -14.61
C ILE A 519 -7.22 -8.45 -14.45
N ALA A 520 -7.32 -7.80 -13.30
CA ALA A 520 -6.56 -6.61 -12.99
C ALA A 520 -6.03 -6.62 -11.58
N THR A 521 -4.92 -5.91 -11.39
CA THR A 521 -4.52 -5.41 -10.07
C THR A 521 -4.92 -3.97 -9.91
N ILE A 522 -5.65 -3.68 -8.83
CA ILE A 522 -6.13 -2.33 -8.51
C ILE A 522 -5.74 -1.91 -7.10
N THR A 523 -5.83 -0.62 -6.81
CA THR A 523 -5.97 -0.11 -5.44
C THR A 523 -7.26 0.68 -5.29
N THR A 524 -7.60 1.10 -4.08
CA THR A 524 -8.81 1.89 -3.81
C THR A 524 -8.44 3.30 -3.38
N LYS A 525 -9.13 4.28 -3.95
CA LYS A 525 -9.06 5.69 -3.60
C LYS A 525 -10.41 6.15 -3.04
N LYS A 526 -10.37 6.97 -1.99
CA LYS A 526 -11.55 7.64 -1.42
C LYS A 526 -11.34 9.15 -1.51
N VAL A 527 -12.37 9.85 -1.98
CA VAL A 527 -12.44 11.32 -2.06
C VAL A 527 -13.74 11.77 -1.40
N GLU A 528 -13.65 12.79 -0.55
CA GLU A 528 -14.81 13.49 0.01
C GLU A 528 -14.91 14.85 -0.70
N ASP A 529 -16.09 15.21 -1.20
CA ASP A 529 -16.32 16.44 -1.94
C ASP A 529 -17.69 17.06 -1.65
N LEU A 530 -17.88 18.32 -2.04
CA LEU A 530 -19.12 19.06 -1.87
C LEU A 530 -19.59 19.57 -3.22
N ILE A 531 -20.87 19.36 -3.53
CA ILE A 531 -21.49 19.88 -4.75
C ILE A 531 -22.73 20.72 -4.43
N MET A 532 -22.83 21.91 -5.03
CA MET A 532 -24.04 22.73 -4.94
C MET A 532 -25.20 22.09 -5.74
N LYS A 533 -26.33 21.83 -5.07
CA LYS A 533 -27.60 21.43 -5.72
C LYS A 533 -28.29 22.63 -6.37
N ASN A 534 -28.20 23.79 -5.71
CA ASN A 534 -28.73 25.08 -6.13
C ASN A 534 -27.97 26.20 -5.37
N ASP A 535 -28.45 27.44 -5.43
CA ASP A 535 -27.79 28.60 -4.81
C ASP A 535 -27.73 28.55 -3.27
N THR A 536 -28.53 27.68 -2.62
CA THR A 536 -28.68 27.62 -1.16
C THR A 536 -28.40 26.27 -0.54
N GLU A 537 -28.43 25.19 -1.33
CA GLU A 537 -28.30 23.82 -0.87
C GLU A 537 -27.08 23.15 -1.51
N SER A 538 -26.32 22.44 -0.68
CA SER A 538 -25.20 21.61 -1.08
C SER A 538 -25.44 20.15 -0.71
N LEU A 539 -24.68 19.26 -1.35
CA LEU A 539 -24.57 17.85 -1.02
C LEU A 539 -23.11 17.53 -0.77
N GLU A 540 -22.82 17.02 0.42
CA GLU A 540 -21.54 16.38 0.72
C GLU A 540 -21.60 14.92 0.23
N ARG A 541 -20.56 14.50 -0.48
CA ARG A 541 -20.50 13.20 -1.12
C ARG A 541 -19.17 12.52 -0.85
N VAL A 542 -19.20 11.20 -0.96
CA VAL A 542 -18.02 10.35 -0.86
C VAL A 542 -17.96 9.48 -2.11
N THR A 543 -16.86 9.59 -2.83
CA THR A 543 -16.59 8.78 -4.01
C THR A 543 -15.43 7.83 -3.71
N TYR A 544 -15.69 6.54 -3.84
CA TYR A 544 -14.68 5.50 -3.86
C TYR A 544 -14.45 5.07 -5.31
N GLU A 545 -13.20 4.94 -5.73
CA GLU A 545 -12.86 4.44 -7.06
C GLU A 545 -11.69 3.46 -7.00
N THR A 546 -11.66 2.54 -7.95
CA THR A 546 -10.47 1.70 -8.17
C THR A 546 -9.44 2.44 -9.01
N LEU A 547 -8.17 2.39 -8.62
CA LEU A 547 -7.05 2.87 -9.41
C LEU A 547 -6.34 1.69 -10.06
N LEU A 548 -6.19 1.73 -11.38
CA LEU A 548 -5.66 0.60 -12.13
C LEU A 548 -4.13 0.56 -12.11
N HIS A 549 -3.56 -0.52 -11.58
CA HIS A 549 -2.11 -0.74 -11.57
C HIS A 549 -1.62 -1.62 -12.72
N ASN A 550 -2.37 -2.66 -13.09
CA ASN A 550 -2.08 -3.52 -14.25
C ASN A 550 -3.34 -4.29 -14.64
N ILE A 551 -3.55 -4.58 -15.93
CA ILE A 551 -4.69 -5.36 -16.42
C ILE A 551 -4.29 -6.24 -17.59
N ARG A 552 -4.97 -7.38 -17.70
CA ARG A 552 -4.94 -8.24 -18.87
C ARG A 552 -6.32 -8.34 -19.51
N GLN A 553 -6.49 -7.62 -20.62
CA GLN A 553 -7.74 -7.60 -21.40
C GLN A 553 -7.73 -8.61 -22.55
N SER A 554 -8.86 -9.28 -22.77
CA SER A 554 -9.11 -10.12 -23.94
C SER A 554 -10.05 -9.40 -24.91
N THR A 555 -9.50 -8.76 -25.95
CA THR A 555 -10.28 -8.01 -26.95
C THR A 555 -10.78 -8.85 -28.13
N GLY A 556 -10.90 -10.18 -27.98
CA GLY A 556 -11.40 -11.10 -29.01
C GLY A 556 -10.32 -11.95 -29.70
N SER A 557 -10.74 -12.85 -30.59
CA SER A 557 -9.97 -14.02 -31.07
C SER A 557 -8.66 -13.75 -31.83
N PHE A 558 -8.37 -12.49 -32.19
CA PHE A 558 -7.19 -12.15 -33.01
C PHE A 558 -6.38 -10.96 -32.47
N PHE A 559 -6.89 -10.22 -31.48
CA PHE A 559 -6.19 -9.08 -30.90
C PHE A 559 -6.33 -9.10 -29.38
N GLU A 560 -5.19 -9.14 -28.70
CA GLU A 560 -5.09 -8.79 -27.28
C GLU A 560 -4.57 -7.36 -27.21
N SER A 561 -5.35 -6.41 -26.69
CA SER A 561 -4.87 -5.05 -26.42
C SER A 561 -4.44 -4.92 -24.95
N ARG A 562 -3.48 -4.03 -24.69
CA ARG A 562 -2.97 -3.66 -23.36
C ARG A 562 -3.02 -2.15 -23.15
N SER A 563 -4.03 -1.47 -23.71
CA SER A 563 -4.17 -0.02 -23.60
C SER A 563 -4.93 0.33 -22.33
N ALA A 564 -4.28 0.16 -21.18
CA ALA A 564 -4.77 0.67 -19.92
C ALA A 564 -3.99 1.92 -19.51
N TYR A 565 -4.72 2.98 -19.17
CA TYR A 565 -4.18 4.08 -18.39
C TYR A 565 -3.77 3.52 -17.03
N LEU A 566 -2.50 3.66 -16.65
CA LEU A 566 -2.00 3.26 -15.34
C LEU A 566 -2.21 4.42 -14.36
N ASP A 567 -3.05 4.20 -13.35
CA ASP A 567 -3.23 5.12 -12.25
C ASP A 567 -2.11 4.88 -11.23
N ASN A 568 -1.16 5.82 -11.10
CA ASN A 568 -0.16 5.78 -10.04
C ASN A 568 -0.17 7.08 -9.23
N SER A 569 -0.74 7.01 -8.02
CA SER A 569 -0.79 8.14 -7.09
C SER A 569 -0.63 7.66 -5.65
N ASN A 570 -0.05 8.51 -4.81
CA ASN A 570 -0.18 8.44 -3.37
C ASN A 570 -1.35 9.31 -2.91
N GLY A 571 -1.73 9.24 -1.64
CA GLY A 571 -2.69 10.21 -1.06
C GLY A 571 -2.24 11.65 -1.27
N GLY A 572 -3.15 12.60 -1.22
CA GLY A 572 -2.84 14.01 -1.47
C GLY A 572 -4.05 14.91 -1.50
N THR A 573 -3.92 16.06 -2.16
CA THR A 573 -5.02 16.98 -2.44
C THR A 573 -5.16 17.23 -3.95
N ILE A 574 -6.38 17.50 -4.40
CA ILE A 574 -6.67 18.00 -5.74
C ILE A 574 -7.08 19.46 -5.60
N ILE A 575 -6.40 20.35 -6.32
CA ILE A 575 -6.67 21.79 -6.30
C ILE A 575 -7.65 22.12 -7.42
N TYR A 576 -8.80 22.69 -7.06
CA TYR A 576 -9.78 23.19 -8.01
C TYR A 576 -9.79 24.72 -8.08
N SER A 577 -10.56 25.28 -9.02
CA SER A 577 -10.58 26.72 -9.28
C SER A 577 -11.51 27.46 -8.34
N ASP A 578 -11.04 28.54 -7.74
CA ASP A 578 -11.84 29.52 -6.98
C ASP A 578 -13.02 30.15 -7.74
N LYS A 579 -13.16 29.92 -9.06
CA LYS A 579 -14.15 30.58 -9.93
C LYS A 579 -15.36 29.71 -10.28
N ARG A 580 -15.42 28.45 -9.84
CA ARG A 580 -16.47 27.49 -10.18
C ARG A 580 -16.81 26.56 -9.03
N ASN A 581 -17.91 25.82 -9.17
CA ASN A 581 -18.25 24.73 -8.28
C ASN A 581 -17.19 23.62 -8.40
N ASN A 582 -16.46 23.37 -7.31
CA ASN A 582 -15.28 22.51 -7.25
C ASN A 582 -15.66 21.14 -6.71
N PHE A 583 -16.17 20.28 -7.59
CA PHE A 583 -16.53 18.91 -7.26
C PHE A 583 -15.55 17.91 -7.87
N TYR A 584 -15.49 16.72 -7.29
CA TYR A 584 -14.63 15.66 -7.74
C TYR A 584 -15.04 15.15 -9.14
N GLN A 585 -14.05 15.03 -10.02
CA GLN A 585 -14.18 14.45 -11.36
C GLN A 585 -13.14 13.36 -11.53
N LEU A 586 -13.52 12.30 -12.22
CA LEU A 586 -12.60 11.22 -12.56
C LEU A 586 -11.48 11.74 -13.45
N ALA A 587 -10.29 11.15 -13.30
CA ALA A 587 -9.19 11.45 -14.19
C ALA A 587 -9.52 10.97 -15.62
N PHE A 588 -9.21 11.81 -16.61
CA PHE A 588 -9.24 11.44 -18.02
C PHE A 588 -8.45 10.13 -18.24
N PRO A 589 -8.96 9.16 -19.01
CA PRO A 589 -10.07 9.27 -20.00
C PRO A 589 -11.46 8.86 -19.49
N TYR A 590 -11.65 8.72 -18.17
CA TYR A 590 -12.91 8.24 -17.60
C TYR A 590 -13.88 9.40 -17.33
N TYR A 591 -15.18 9.17 -17.57
CA TYR A 591 -16.24 10.09 -17.17
C TYR A 591 -17.51 9.35 -16.76
N LEU A 592 -18.37 10.03 -16.01
CA LEU A 592 -19.68 9.52 -15.59
C LEU A 592 -20.78 10.12 -16.47
N GLN A 593 -21.72 9.28 -16.89
CA GLN A 593 -22.93 9.67 -17.61
C GLN A 593 -24.15 9.21 -16.82
N THR A 594 -25.20 10.02 -16.78
CA THR A 594 -26.47 9.65 -16.13
C THR A 594 -27.50 9.17 -17.15
N GLU A 595 -28.34 8.23 -16.74
CA GLU A 595 -29.46 7.71 -17.53
C GLU A 595 -30.71 7.58 -16.66
N LYS A 596 -31.84 8.12 -17.11
CA LYS A 596 -33.10 8.05 -16.35
C LYS A 596 -33.89 6.82 -16.77
N TYR A 597 -34.47 6.11 -15.80
CA TYR A 597 -35.28 4.92 -16.05
C TYR A 597 -36.40 4.76 -15.02
N SER A 598 -37.43 3.97 -15.36
CA SER A 598 -38.55 3.70 -14.47
C SER A 598 -38.36 2.34 -13.79
N GLY A 599 -38.34 2.31 -12.47
CA GLY A 599 -38.27 1.06 -11.71
C GLY A 599 -39.55 0.23 -11.84
N ALA A 600 -39.54 -0.99 -11.30
CA ALA A 600 -40.65 -1.93 -11.42
C ALA A 600 -41.99 -1.42 -10.83
N ASN A 601 -41.92 -0.43 -9.93
CA ASN A 601 -43.07 0.24 -9.31
C ASN A 601 -43.49 1.54 -10.05
N GLY A 602 -42.88 1.87 -11.18
CA GLY A 602 -43.12 3.11 -11.94
C GLY A 602 -42.43 4.36 -11.39
N ALA A 603 -41.65 4.25 -10.31
CA ALA A 603 -40.85 5.38 -9.81
C ALA A 603 -39.68 5.68 -10.76
N GLN A 604 -39.33 6.96 -10.91
CA GLN A 604 -38.19 7.39 -11.73
C GLN A 604 -36.90 7.31 -10.91
N PHE A 605 -35.85 6.73 -11.51
CA PHE A 605 -34.52 6.61 -10.94
C PHE A 605 -33.48 7.20 -11.89
N THR A 606 -32.33 7.58 -11.33
CA THR A 606 -31.16 8.05 -12.11
C THR A 606 -30.04 7.04 -11.98
N GLY A 607 -29.80 6.28 -13.05
CA GLY A 607 -28.66 5.38 -13.18
C GLY A 607 -27.39 6.14 -13.56
N VAL A 608 -26.25 5.56 -13.22
CA VAL A 608 -24.93 6.09 -13.55
C VAL A 608 -24.17 5.06 -14.38
N LEU A 609 -23.59 5.52 -15.49
CA LEU A 609 -22.74 4.77 -16.39
C LEU A 609 -21.31 5.30 -16.28
N LEU A 610 -20.35 4.40 -16.16
CA LEU A 610 -18.95 4.71 -16.38
C LEU A 610 -18.61 4.57 -17.87
N ARG A 611 -18.02 5.62 -18.45
CA ARG A 611 -17.64 5.66 -19.86
C ARG A 611 -16.17 6.06 -20.01
N MET A 612 -15.63 5.77 -21.20
CA MET A 612 -14.34 6.27 -21.65
C MET A 612 -14.52 7.10 -22.91
N ASP A 613 -13.69 8.13 -23.08
CA ASP A 613 -13.76 9.07 -24.22
C ASP A 613 -13.55 8.42 -25.60
N ASN A 614 -13.01 7.20 -25.63
CA ASN A 614 -12.75 6.44 -26.86
C ASN A 614 -13.75 5.29 -27.09
N ASP A 615 -14.86 5.26 -26.35
CA ASP A 615 -15.90 4.21 -26.39
C ASP A 615 -15.38 2.78 -26.14
N THR A 616 -14.22 2.63 -25.48
CA THR A 616 -13.71 1.33 -25.03
C THR A 616 -14.31 0.94 -23.67
N LEU A 617 -14.15 -0.33 -23.28
CA LEU A 617 -14.66 -0.79 -21.98
C LEU A 617 -13.86 -0.15 -20.84
N PRO A 618 -14.52 0.50 -19.86
CA PRO A 618 -13.83 1.02 -18.70
C PRO A 618 -13.21 -0.10 -17.86
N SER A 619 -12.03 0.16 -17.30
CA SER A 619 -11.31 -0.76 -16.41
C SER A 619 -11.21 -0.18 -15.00
N LYS A 620 -12.36 0.29 -14.50
CA LYS A 620 -12.50 0.95 -13.20
C LYS A 620 -13.88 0.65 -12.61
N LYS A 621 -13.96 0.50 -11.29
CA LYS A 621 -15.21 0.39 -10.52
C LYS A 621 -15.33 1.60 -9.60
N ILE A 622 -16.56 2.07 -9.38
CA ILE A 622 -16.86 3.29 -8.62
C ILE A 622 -18.02 3.00 -7.67
N LEU A 623 -17.90 3.50 -6.44
CA LEU A 623 -18.99 3.61 -5.48
C LEU A 623 -19.19 5.08 -5.12
N GLY A 624 -20.38 5.62 -5.41
CA GLY A 624 -20.76 6.99 -5.04
C GLY A 624 -21.90 7.01 -4.02
N ILE A 625 -21.68 7.58 -2.85
CA ILE A 625 -22.69 7.73 -1.78
C ILE A 625 -22.65 9.12 -1.17
N THR A 626 -23.66 9.51 -0.40
CA THR A 626 -23.64 10.77 0.35
C THR A 626 -22.76 10.65 1.60
N GLU A 627 -22.32 11.78 2.14
CA GLU A 627 -21.58 11.78 3.41
C GLU A 627 -22.41 11.23 4.58
N ASP A 628 -23.71 11.56 4.64
CA ASP A 628 -24.64 11.02 5.64
C ASP A 628 -24.74 9.49 5.57
N GLU A 629 -24.86 8.93 4.35
CA GLU A 629 -24.85 7.48 4.13
C GLU A 629 -23.54 6.87 4.60
N ASN A 630 -22.41 7.47 4.24
CA ASN A 630 -21.09 7.02 4.67
C ASN A 630 -20.90 7.08 6.20
N ASN A 631 -21.41 8.14 6.85
CA ASN A 631 -21.32 8.33 8.30
C ASN A 631 -22.17 7.31 9.07
N ARG A 632 -23.30 6.86 8.53
CA ARG A 632 -24.05 5.72 9.09
C ARG A 632 -23.20 4.44 9.08
N ILE A 633 -22.49 4.19 7.99
CA ILE A 633 -21.61 3.01 7.84
C ILE A 633 -20.37 3.14 8.76
N LYS A 634 -19.77 4.32 8.88
CA LYS A 634 -18.69 4.60 9.86
C LYS A 634 -19.13 4.34 11.30
N THR A 635 -20.35 4.76 11.65
CA THR A 635 -20.93 4.53 12.98
C THR A 635 -21.09 3.04 13.24
N LEU A 636 -21.64 2.29 12.27
CA LEU A 636 -21.78 0.84 12.35
C LEU A 636 -20.44 0.12 12.58
N ILE A 637 -19.37 0.55 11.89
CA ILE A 637 -18.00 0.02 12.10
C ILE A 637 -17.55 0.22 13.54
N SER A 638 -17.78 1.42 14.09
CA SER A 638 -17.38 1.78 15.44
C SER A 638 -18.18 1.01 16.50
N ASP A 639 -19.50 0.93 16.33
CA ASP A 639 -20.40 0.23 17.27
C ASP A 639 -20.14 -1.28 17.32
N LYS A 640 -19.80 -1.87 16.16
CA LYS A 640 -19.47 -3.31 16.05
C LYS A 640 -17.99 -3.61 16.23
N LEU A 641 -17.15 -2.58 16.44
CA LEU A 641 -15.70 -2.67 16.59
C LEU A 641 -15.04 -3.50 15.47
N LEU A 642 -15.42 -3.21 14.22
CA LEU A 642 -14.96 -3.94 13.05
C LEU A 642 -13.63 -3.38 12.51
N ASN A 643 -12.76 -4.29 12.08
CA ASN A 643 -11.45 -4.00 11.53
C ASN A 643 -11.34 -4.51 10.10
N ASN A 644 -10.41 -3.97 9.31
CA ASN A 644 -10.30 -4.28 7.88
C ASN A 644 -11.67 -4.19 7.18
N SER A 645 -12.40 -3.11 7.47
CA SER A 645 -13.80 -2.92 7.08
C SER A 645 -13.91 -2.51 5.61
N LYS A 646 -14.72 -3.24 4.85
CA LYS A 646 -15.02 -2.97 3.45
C LYS A 646 -16.52 -3.07 3.20
N PHE A 647 -17.00 -2.42 2.13
CA PHE A 647 -18.40 -2.47 1.76
C PHE A 647 -18.79 -3.86 1.30
N TYR A 648 -19.86 -4.40 1.86
CA TYR A 648 -20.51 -5.62 1.40
C TYR A 648 -21.77 -5.27 0.61
N PHE A 649 -21.88 -5.80 -0.60
CA PHE A 649 -22.99 -5.55 -1.51
C PHE A 649 -23.95 -6.74 -1.45
N LYS A 650 -25.01 -6.61 -0.66
CA LYS A 650 -26.09 -7.60 -0.62
C LYS A 650 -27.07 -7.31 -1.75
N ASN A 651 -27.22 -8.22 -2.72
CA ASN A 651 -28.28 -8.07 -3.72
C ASN A 651 -29.66 -8.05 -3.03
N GLU A 652 -30.52 -7.12 -3.43
CA GLU A 652 -31.89 -7.05 -2.93
C GLU A 652 -32.70 -8.28 -3.38
N LEU A 653 -32.37 -8.84 -4.55
CA LEU A 653 -32.87 -10.12 -5.02
C LEU A 653 -32.08 -11.27 -4.39
N GLU A 654 -32.73 -12.40 -4.10
CA GLU A 654 -32.07 -13.56 -3.46
C GLU A 654 -30.95 -14.16 -4.30
N ASP A 655 -31.09 -14.13 -5.64
CA ASP A 655 -30.07 -14.60 -6.58
C ASP A 655 -29.13 -13.43 -6.95
N GLU A 656 -27.84 -13.59 -6.67
CA GLU A 656 -26.79 -12.61 -6.97
C GLU A 656 -26.66 -12.29 -8.48
N SER A 657 -27.03 -13.25 -9.34
CA SER A 657 -27.04 -13.05 -10.79
C SER A 657 -28.29 -12.31 -11.29
N ALA A 658 -29.35 -12.29 -10.49
CA ALA A 658 -30.62 -11.68 -10.88
C ALA A 658 -30.53 -10.15 -10.95
N PHE A 659 -31.36 -9.60 -11.84
CA PHE A 659 -31.48 -8.17 -12.11
C PHE A 659 -32.96 -7.80 -12.22
N TYR A 660 -33.26 -6.52 -12.02
CA TYR A 660 -34.52 -5.94 -12.40
C TYR A 660 -34.46 -5.45 -13.85
N GLN A 661 -35.60 -5.44 -14.54
CA GLN A 661 -35.72 -4.84 -15.86
C GLN A 661 -36.70 -3.65 -15.79
N SER A 662 -36.24 -2.49 -16.26
CA SER A 662 -37.04 -1.26 -16.33
C SER A 662 -38.07 -1.33 -17.48
N SER A 663 -39.06 -0.43 -17.50
CA SER A 663 -40.01 -0.33 -18.63
C SER A 663 -39.36 0.08 -19.95
N GLU A 664 -38.22 0.76 -19.87
CA GLU A 664 -37.37 1.15 -21.00
C GLU A 664 -36.45 0.01 -21.47
N GLY A 665 -36.49 -1.15 -20.79
CA GLY A 665 -35.66 -2.32 -21.09
C GLY A 665 -34.26 -2.28 -20.48
N ILE A 666 -34.00 -1.39 -19.52
CA ILE A 666 -32.70 -1.26 -18.84
C ILE A 666 -32.62 -2.31 -17.74
N GLU A 667 -31.59 -3.14 -17.78
CA GLU A 667 -31.27 -4.09 -16.71
C GLU A 667 -30.49 -3.36 -15.61
N TYR A 668 -30.92 -3.52 -14.37
CA TYR A 668 -30.27 -2.88 -13.23
C TYR A 668 -30.25 -3.79 -12.00
N LYS A 669 -29.19 -3.64 -11.20
CA LYS A 669 -29.08 -4.29 -9.88
C LYS A 669 -29.21 -3.24 -8.79
N LYS A 670 -29.84 -3.63 -7.69
CA LYS A 670 -30.01 -2.82 -6.49
C LYS A 670 -29.40 -3.56 -5.31
N TYR A 671 -28.45 -2.92 -4.65
CA TYR A 671 -27.74 -3.50 -3.51
C TYR A 671 -28.10 -2.76 -2.22
N PHE A 672 -28.25 -3.52 -1.16
CA PHE A 672 -28.22 -2.99 0.20
C PHE A 672 -26.77 -3.02 0.71
N LEU A 673 -26.21 -1.83 0.99
CA LEU A 673 -24.86 -1.70 1.52
C LEU A 673 -24.80 -2.10 3.00
N ALA A 674 -23.85 -2.98 3.28
CA ALA A 674 -23.47 -3.43 4.61
C ALA A 674 -21.95 -3.32 4.78
N VAL A 675 -21.44 -3.72 5.94
CA VAL A 675 -20.01 -3.76 6.22
C VAL A 675 -19.57 -5.20 6.42
N LEU A 676 -18.56 -5.63 5.67
CA LEU A 676 -17.80 -6.83 5.98
C LEU A 676 -16.51 -6.44 6.71
N GLY A 677 -16.29 -7.02 7.89
CA GLY A 677 -15.13 -6.72 8.73
C GLY A 677 -14.71 -7.88 9.62
N GLU A 678 -13.54 -7.72 10.23
CA GLU A 678 -12.98 -8.59 11.26
C GLU A 678 -13.48 -8.12 12.63
N ASN A 679 -14.15 -9.00 13.38
CA ASN A 679 -14.50 -8.70 14.77
C ASN A 679 -13.28 -8.75 15.70
N GLN A 680 -13.47 -8.55 17.00
CA GLN A 680 -12.39 -8.55 17.99
C GLN A 680 -11.68 -9.91 18.18
N GLU A 681 -12.26 -11.00 17.66
CA GLU A 681 -11.65 -12.33 17.60
C GLU A 681 -10.94 -12.60 16.26
N GLY A 682 -11.02 -11.68 15.30
CA GLY A 682 -10.49 -11.85 13.94
C GLY A 682 -11.38 -12.72 13.04
N LYS A 683 -12.62 -12.99 13.42
CA LYS A 683 -13.61 -13.68 12.56
C LYS A 683 -14.27 -12.68 11.63
N LEU A 684 -14.53 -13.11 10.40
CA LEU A 684 -15.29 -12.33 9.42
C LEU A 684 -16.76 -12.28 9.81
N THR A 685 -17.33 -11.08 9.78
CA THR A 685 -18.75 -10.85 10.04
C THR A 685 -19.29 -9.77 9.12
N ILE A 686 -20.57 -9.91 8.76
CA ILE A 686 -21.32 -8.89 8.04
C ILE A 686 -22.18 -8.13 9.06
N ALA A 687 -22.08 -6.81 9.06
CA ALA A 687 -22.92 -5.93 9.86
C ALA A 687 -23.81 -5.09 8.94
N PHE A 688 -25.11 -5.09 9.22
CA PHE A 688 -26.09 -4.30 8.48
C PHE A 688 -26.45 -3.04 9.27
N PRO A 689 -26.60 -1.87 8.62
CA PRO A 689 -27.10 -0.67 9.29
C PRO A 689 -28.60 -0.78 9.58
N ASP A 690 -29.06 -0.14 10.66
CA ASP A 690 -30.48 -0.13 11.04
C ASP A 690 -31.36 0.55 9.98
N THR A 691 -30.83 1.60 9.36
CA THR A 691 -31.45 2.27 8.21
C THR A 691 -30.74 1.83 6.94
N PRO A 692 -31.45 1.22 5.97
CA PRO A 692 -30.83 0.75 4.75
C PRO A 692 -30.20 1.86 3.92
N VAL A 693 -29.04 1.58 3.34
CA VAL A 693 -28.38 2.40 2.32
C VAL A 693 -28.44 1.63 1.02
N TYR A 694 -29.23 2.11 0.06
CA TYR A 694 -29.39 1.46 -1.24
C TYR A 694 -28.55 2.12 -2.30
N VAL A 695 -27.91 1.30 -3.12
CA VAL A 695 -27.19 1.74 -4.31
C VAL A 695 -27.63 0.94 -5.52
N THR A 696 -27.57 1.55 -6.70
CA THR A 696 -27.95 0.89 -7.95
C THR A 696 -26.81 0.94 -8.96
N THR A 697 -26.81 -0.04 -9.87
CA THR A 697 -25.91 -0.07 -11.01
C THR A 697 -26.61 -0.60 -12.25
N ILE A 698 -26.26 -0.04 -13.40
CA ILE A 698 -26.79 -0.42 -14.73
C ILE A 698 -25.69 -0.96 -15.65
N ASP A 699 -24.42 -0.85 -15.26
CA ASP A 699 -23.26 -1.32 -16.02
C ASP A 699 -22.34 -2.27 -15.22
N GLY A 700 -22.62 -2.50 -13.93
CA GLY A 700 -21.78 -3.31 -13.05
C GLY A 700 -20.45 -2.65 -12.65
N LEU A 701 -20.20 -1.41 -13.06
CA LEU A 701 -18.97 -0.66 -12.84
C LEU A 701 -19.19 0.56 -11.95
N ALA A 702 -20.20 1.37 -12.24
CA ALA A 702 -20.61 2.49 -11.42
C ALA A 702 -21.80 2.08 -10.54
N VAL A 703 -21.60 2.14 -9.22
CA VAL A 703 -22.61 1.79 -8.23
C VAL A 703 -22.88 3.01 -7.36
N CYS A 704 -24.08 3.59 -7.42
CA CYS A 704 -24.34 4.89 -6.78
C CYS A 704 -25.65 4.88 -5.98
N SER A 705 -25.71 5.65 -4.89
CA SER A 705 -26.99 5.99 -4.26
C SER A 705 -27.76 6.98 -5.14
N GLU A 706 -29.08 6.97 -5.02
CA GLU A 706 -29.96 7.81 -5.86
C GLU A 706 -29.63 9.30 -5.69
N GLU A 707 -29.41 9.75 -4.46
CA GLU A 707 -29.12 11.16 -4.18
C GLU A 707 -27.76 11.60 -4.75
N TYR A 708 -26.75 10.71 -4.70
CA TYR A 708 -25.48 10.94 -5.38
C TYR A 708 -25.69 11.07 -6.91
N ALA A 709 -26.47 10.14 -7.49
CA ALA A 709 -26.69 10.06 -8.94
C ALA A 709 -27.46 11.26 -9.50
N ILE A 710 -28.53 11.71 -8.83
CA ILE A 710 -29.32 12.88 -9.24
C ILE A 710 -28.46 14.15 -9.24
N CYS A 711 -27.54 14.25 -8.29
CA CYS A 711 -26.67 15.41 -8.16
C CYS A 711 -25.41 15.32 -9.04
N LEU A 712 -25.25 14.30 -9.89
CA LEU A 712 -24.13 14.27 -10.83
C LEU A 712 -24.30 15.38 -11.88
N PRO A 713 -23.27 16.22 -12.09
CA PRO A 713 -23.34 17.30 -13.06
C PRO A 713 -23.36 16.74 -14.48
N ILE A 714 -24.23 17.30 -15.33
CA ILE A 714 -24.35 16.93 -16.73
C ILE A 714 -23.14 17.49 -17.49
N ILE A 715 -22.21 16.61 -17.90
CA ILE A 715 -21.07 16.98 -18.76
C ILE A 715 -21.49 16.79 -20.22
N ASN A 716 -21.99 17.86 -20.85
CA ASN A 716 -22.23 17.85 -22.29
C ASN A 716 -20.88 18.07 -23.00
N ASN A 717 -20.28 17.02 -23.56
CA ASN A 717 -19.04 16.99 -24.37
C ASN A 717 -17.68 17.29 -23.66
N ILE A 718 -16.67 16.51 -24.05
CA ILE A 718 -15.27 16.47 -23.56
C ILE A 718 -14.52 17.81 -23.67
N ASN A 719 -15.01 18.74 -24.51
CA ASN A 719 -14.39 20.06 -24.75
C ASN A 719 -15.24 21.24 -24.26
N THR A 720 -16.34 20.98 -23.57
CA THR A 720 -17.20 22.04 -23.05
C THR A 720 -17.26 21.94 -21.55
N GLU A 721 -16.98 23.08 -20.93
CA GLU A 721 -16.99 23.22 -19.49
C GLU A 721 -18.35 22.81 -18.92
N PRO A 722 -18.38 22.21 -17.71
CA PRO A 722 -19.62 21.89 -17.04
C PRO A 722 -20.48 23.16 -16.97
N ILE A 723 -21.64 23.12 -17.62
CA ILE A 723 -22.65 24.16 -17.47
C ILE A 723 -23.31 23.87 -16.14
N ASN A 724 -22.88 24.53 -15.05
CA ASN A 724 -23.79 24.89 -13.95
C ASN A 724 -23.18 25.95 -13.00
N LEU A 725 -24.02 26.97 -12.77
CA LEU A 725 -24.00 28.13 -11.86
C LEU A 725 -22.64 28.79 -11.53
N LYS A 726 -22.47 30.01 -12.05
CA LYS A 726 -21.52 30.99 -11.52
C LYS A 726 -21.91 31.31 -10.08
N ILE A 727 -20.95 31.22 -9.16
CA ILE A 727 -21.01 31.96 -7.90
C ILE A 727 -20.82 33.43 -8.27
N LEU A 728 -21.76 34.30 -7.87
CA LEU A 728 -21.63 35.75 -7.90
C LEU A 728 -20.97 36.24 -6.62
#